data_AF-A0A6J1QHF9-F1
#
_entry.id   AF-A0A6J1QHF9-F1
#
_cell.length_a   1.000
_cell.length_b   1.000
_cell.length_c   1.000
_cell.angle_alpha   90.00
_cell.angle_beta   90.00
_cell.angle_gamma   90.00
#
_symmetry.space_group_name_H-M   'P 1'
#
loop_
_entity.id
_entity.type
_entity.pdbx_description
1 polymer ?
#
loop_
_entity_poly.entity_id
_entity_poly.type
_entity_poly.pdbx_seq_one_letter_code
_entity_poly.pdbx_strand_id
1 'polypeptide(L)'
;MALWLKAQQLSQDSLQKVRNIYGEHFPIEVRHFLSSWLEEKLWNNVDTESPQFEHYVNSFVGSLILELESKANTLTTEDMFVTKMKLIEAATMFRQRYSDNPLTLYKIIRHCLGTEMKLVAEAEHLGGLITSDRVNLMLGDTVTEIAHQVDVLRRKTYETGEDLRKIEQEQESFALSYHECTKLNAHLQHIAMQVQNQQNMELEKKIRRQKEQQDLQLSQKVNGVVRLRLMLMEKLDDIIKKLNVLQSRILDDELIRWKRDQQLAGNGANFASNNLDSIQEWCESLAELIWQTRQQIKEAERLKQKFQCEPPGIRDTLPTLNTQITQFLSSLVTSTFIIEKQPPQVMKTNTRFTSTVRLLVGGKLNVHMTPPQVKVSIISETQANALLKSEKMAKCGEVSGEILNNTGTMEYHQATRQLSVSFRNMQLKKIKRTEKKGTESVMDEKFSLLFQSQFCVGGGELVFQVWTLSLPVVVIVHGNQEPHAWATVTWDNAFAEPGRQPFQVPEKVPWAQVAEALNMKFRSATGHPLTEDNLRFLAEKAFRSNGNSIGQDYSNMLLSWAQFCKEPLPERNFTFWEWFYAVMKLTREHLRGPWIDRYILGFIRKKQAEEMLANCAVGTFLMRYSDSELGGITIAWVGDQATSEHVFMLQPFTSKDFAIRSLADRLADMQHLQYLYPDISKDTAFGKYYTPFTDNQTQTSNGYVKPYLVTHVPGWGALPSIGGQTPSHSSVTGVSNNGQSGPGGSYPATPQTVFPPHSPPDPSTRDTPSVASSYAPGLGQSGVGQPGSDMDYMEMMSNNELSSIDENLNLDHLNNFGFDFMQYNQSTKLQ
;
A
#
# COMPACT_ATOMS: atom_id res chain seq x y z
N MET A 1 -21.87 12.22 -26.39
CA MET A 1 -20.57 12.36 -25.70
C MET A 1 -19.55 11.56 -26.50
N ALA A 2 -18.41 12.15 -26.86
CA ALA A 2 -17.38 11.48 -27.67
C ALA A 2 -16.89 10.20 -26.97
N LEU A 3 -16.59 9.15 -27.75
CA LEU A 3 -16.16 7.85 -27.22
C LEU A 3 -14.92 8.00 -26.34
N TRP A 4 -13.98 8.85 -26.75
CA TRP A 4 -12.77 9.12 -25.98
C TRP A 4 -13.04 9.67 -24.58
N LEU A 5 -14.02 10.57 -24.45
CA LEU A 5 -14.37 11.17 -23.15
C LEU A 5 -14.99 10.12 -22.23
N LYS A 6 -15.82 9.22 -22.77
CA LYS A 6 -16.36 8.08 -22.02
C LYS A 6 -15.26 7.11 -21.59
N ALA A 7 -14.30 6.83 -22.47
CA ALA A 7 -13.18 5.94 -22.18
C ALA A 7 -12.27 6.48 -21.05
N GLN A 8 -12.11 7.81 -20.96
CA GLN A 8 -11.36 8.46 -19.87
C GLN A 8 -12.06 8.39 -18.50
N GLN A 9 -13.36 8.16 -18.49
CA GLN A 9 -14.17 8.03 -17.27
C GLN A 9 -14.28 6.59 -16.77
N LEU A 10 -13.64 5.63 -17.45
CA LEU A 10 -13.62 4.24 -17.02
C LEU A 10 -12.85 4.05 -15.70
N SER A 11 -13.21 3.00 -14.97
CA SER A 11 -12.48 2.57 -13.77
C SER A 11 -10.99 2.37 -14.05
N GLN A 12 -10.14 2.49 -13.02
CA GLN A 12 -8.68 2.47 -13.20
C GLN A 12 -8.16 1.19 -13.90
N ASP A 13 -8.77 0.04 -13.64
CA ASP A 13 -8.44 -1.24 -14.30
C ASP A 13 -8.81 -1.22 -15.78
N SER A 14 -9.99 -0.71 -16.13
CA SER A 14 -10.46 -0.58 -17.50
C SER A 14 -9.67 0.50 -18.26
N LEU A 15 -9.31 1.60 -17.59
CA LEU A 15 -8.44 2.63 -18.14
C LEU A 15 -7.03 2.10 -18.40
N GLN A 16 -6.52 1.19 -17.56
CA GLN A 16 -5.24 0.52 -17.82
C GLN A 16 -5.32 -0.39 -19.06
N LYS A 17 -6.45 -1.08 -19.27
CA LYS A 17 -6.69 -1.83 -20.53
C LYS A 17 -6.74 -0.90 -21.74
N VAL A 18 -7.38 0.28 -21.62
CA VAL A 18 -7.35 1.32 -22.67
C VAL A 18 -5.92 1.79 -22.91
N ARG A 19 -5.09 1.99 -21.88
CA ARG A 19 -3.68 2.36 -22.08
C ARG A 19 -2.88 1.29 -22.81
N ASN A 20 -3.10 0.02 -22.50
CA ASN A 20 -2.33 -1.10 -23.04
C ASN A 20 -2.57 -1.36 -24.55
N ILE A 21 -3.69 -0.88 -25.11
CA ILE A 21 -3.95 -1.01 -26.56
C ILE A 21 -3.22 0.05 -27.41
N TYR A 22 -2.71 1.11 -26.77
CA TYR A 22 -1.91 2.16 -27.40
C TYR A 22 -0.42 1.89 -27.18
N GLY A 23 0.38 2.06 -28.22
CA GLY A 23 1.81 1.79 -28.19
C GLY A 23 2.52 2.47 -29.36
N GLU A 24 3.74 2.06 -29.69
CA GLU A 24 4.50 2.66 -30.79
C GLU A 24 3.79 2.54 -32.14
N HIS A 25 2.95 1.51 -32.33
CA HIS A 25 2.16 1.31 -33.54
C HIS A 25 1.08 2.37 -33.75
N PHE A 26 0.50 2.87 -32.67
CA PHE A 26 -0.50 3.95 -32.65
C PHE A 26 -0.42 4.68 -31.30
N PRO A 27 0.27 5.84 -31.22
CA PRO A 27 0.49 6.54 -29.96
C PRO A 27 -0.81 7.11 -29.36
N ILE A 28 -0.94 7.05 -28.03
CA ILE A 28 -2.14 7.52 -27.32
C ILE A 28 -2.33 9.04 -27.45
N GLU A 29 -1.25 9.79 -27.64
CA GLU A 29 -1.28 11.23 -27.90
C GLU A 29 -2.04 11.54 -29.19
N VAL A 30 -1.85 10.75 -30.26
CA VAL A 30 -2.60 10.89 -31.52
C VAL A 30 -4.08 10.66 -31.26
N ARG A 31 -4.43 9.58 -30.55
CA ARG A 31 -5.82 9.29 -30.16
C ARG A 31 -6.43 10.46 -29.37
N HIS A 32 -5.68 11.04 -28.44
CA HIS A 32 -6.16 12.11 -27.58
C HIS A 32 -6.44 13.40 -28.34
N PHE A 33 -5.47 13.88 -29.12
CA PHE A 33 -5.54 15.19 -29.78
C PHE A 33 -6.39 15.20 -31.05
N LEU A 34 -6.56 14.06 -31.72
CA LEU A 34 -7.42 13.90 -32.90
C LEU A 34 -8.67 13.08 -32.62
N SER A 35 -9.09 12.98 -31.37
CA SER A 35 -10.20 12.11 -30.95
C SER A 35 -11.49 12.34 -31.75
N SER A 36 -11.93 13.60 -31.86
CA SER A 36 -13.14 13.95 -32.61
C SER A 36 -13.04 13.67 -34.11
N TRP A 37 -11.87 13.97 -34.72
CA TRP A 37 -11.64 13.75 -36.15
C TRP A 37 -11.65 12.27 -36.50
N LEU A 38 -10.98 11.45 -35.69
CA LEU A 38 -10.91 9.99 -35.87
C LEU A 38 -12.30 9.36 -35.76
N GLU A 39 -13.07 9.75 -34.74
CA GLU A 39 -14.42 9.26 -34.50
C GLU A 39 -15.36 9.60 -35.66
N GLU A 40 -15.33 10.85 -36.16
CA GLU A 40 -16.16 11.28 -37.30
C GLU A 40 -15.84 10.50 -38.59
N LYS A 41 -14.56 10.30 -38.91
CA LYS A 41 -14.14 9.67 -40.17
C LYS A 41 -14.26 8.15 -40.16
N LEU A 42 -14.15 7.49 -39.01
CA LEU A 42 -14.14 6.02 -38.92
C LEU A 42 -15.52 5.39 -38.67
N TRP A 43 -16.51 6.17 -38.22
CA TRP A 43 -17.88 5.69 -38.00
C TRP A 43 -18.79 5.75 -39.22
N ASN A 44 -18.34 6.38 -40.31
CA ASN A 44 -19.02 6.28 -41.58
C ASN A 44 -18.87 4.85 -42.11
N ASN A 45 -20.00 4.14 -42.29
CA ASN A 45 -20.03 2.77 -42.81
C ASN A 45 -19.56 2.76 -44.27
N VAL A 46 -18.26 2.54 -44.48
CA VAL A 46 -17.69 2.29 -45.81
C VAL A 46 -17.79 0.80 -46.08
N ASP A 47 -18.38 0.45 -47.23
CA ASP A 47 -18.47 -0.93 -47.70
C ASP A 47 -17.06 -1.50 -47.93
N THR A 48 -16.68 -2.48 -47.11
CA THR A 48 -15.36 -3.11 -47.11
C THR A 48 -15.12 -4.01 -48.33
N GLU A 49 -16.16 -4.33 -49.10
CA GLU A 49 -16.07 -5.16 -50.31
C GLU A 49 -16.04 -4.31 -51.61
N SER A 50 -16.14 -2.98 -51.50
CA SER A 50 -16.08 -2.08 -52.65
C SER A 50 -14.64 -1.90 -53.16
N PRO A 51 -14.40 -1.91 -54.48
CA PRO A 51 -13.09 -1.57 -55.07
C PRO A 51 -12.57 -0.16 -54.71
N GLN A 52 -13.45 0.71 -54.21
CA GLN A 52 -13.11 2.07 -53.78
C GLN A 52 -12.56 2.14 -52.36
N PHE A 53 -12.63 1.03 -51.60
CA PHE A 53 -12.19 0.97 -50.20
C PHE A 53 -10.68 1.19 -50.05
N GLU A 54 -9.87 0.64 -50.94
CA GLU A 54 -8.41 0.86 -50.91
C GLU A 54 -8.05 2.32 -51.18
N HIS A 55 -8.74 2.97 -52.12
CA HIS A 55 -8.56 4.40 -52.38
C HIS A 55 -8.99 5.26 -51.18
N TYR A 56 -10.10 4.91 -50.52
CA TYR A 56 -10.55 5.56 -49.30
C TYR A 56 -9.51 5.43 -48.18
N VAL A 57 -8.98 4.24 -47.94
CA VAL A 57 -7.97 3.98 -46.91
C VAL A 57 -6.68 4.76 -47.16
N ASN A 58 -6.21 4.81 -48.41
CA ASN A 58 -5.06 5.63 -48.81
C ASN A 58 -5.31 7.12 -48.52
N SER A 59 -6.47 7.65 -48.94
CA SER A 59 -6.86 9.04 -48.70
C SER A 59 -7.01 9.34 -47.21
N PHE A 60 -7.54 8.40 -46.43
CA PHE A 60 -7.72 8.52 -44.98
C PHE A 60 -6.38 8.67 -44.28
N VAL A 61 -5.41 7.79 -44.56
CA VAL A 61 -4.08 7.83 -43.93
C VAL A 61 -3.33 9.10 -44.33
N GLY A 62 -3.41 9.50 -45.60
CA GLY A 62 -2.84 10.78 -46.05
C GLY A 62 -3.45 11.98 -45.32
N SER A 63 -4.78 11.99 -45.14
CA SER A 63 -5.48 13.07 -44.43
C SER A 63 -5.17 13.07 -42.93
N LEU A 64 -5.05 11.89 -42.30
CA LEU A 64 -4.68 11.75 -40.89
C LEU A 64 -3.32 12.37 -40.59
N ILE A 65 -2.34 12.14 -41.46
CA ILE A 65 -0.98 12.67 -41.31
C ILE A 65 -0.99 14.20 -41.44
N LEU A 66 -1.72 14.74 -42.42
CA LEU A 66 -1.88 16.19 -42.58
C LEU A 66 -2.60 16.83 -41.38
N GLU A 67 -3.63 16.17 -40.86
CA GLU A 67 -4.36 16.64 -39.67
C GLU A 67 -3.45 16.65 -38.43
N LEU A 68 -2.58 15.65 -38.26
CA LEU A 68 -1.60 15.61 -37.18
C LEU A 68 -0.60 16.78 -37.26
N GLU A 69 -0.05 17.04 -38.45
CA GLU A 69 0.87 18.14 -38.67
C GLU A 69 0.19 19.49 -38.45
N SER A 70 -1.03 19.66 -38.95
CA SER A 70 -1.87 20.84 -38.70
C SER A 70 -2.09 21.04 -37.20
N LYS A 71 -2.52 20.00 -36.48
CA LYS A 71 -2.79 20.05 -35.04
C LYS A 71 -1.52 20.38 -34.24
N ALA A 72 -0.38 19.77 -34.57
CA ALA A 72 0.90 20.07 -33.95
C ALA A 72 1.32 21.53 -34.15
N ASN A 73 1.05 22.11 -35.33
CA ASN A 73 1.35 23.51 -35.62
C ASN A 73 0.46 24.50 -34.84
N THR A 74 -0.76 24.09 -34.43
CA THR A 74 -1.61 24.92 -33.56
C THR A 74 -1.15 24.98 -32.10
N LEU A 75 -0.26 24.07 -31.67
CA LEU A 75 0.28 24.04 -30.31
C LEU A 75 1.50 24.97 -30.19
N THR A 76 1.28 26.25 -29.89
CA THR A 76 2.33 27.29 -29.88
C THR A 76 2.84 27.69 -28.48
N THR A 77 2.22 27.20 -27.41
CA THR A 77 2.61 27.52 -26.02
C THR A 77 3.80 26.68 -25.56
N GLU A 78 4.69 27.26 -24.74
CA GLU A 78 5.89 26.58 -24.21
C GLU A 78 5.56 25.28 -23.47
N ASP A 79 4.46 25.25 -22.70
CA ASP A 79 3.99 24.07 -21.97
C ASP A 79 3.58 22.90 -22.89
N MET A 80 3.31 23.16 -24.17
CA MET A 80 2.86 22.16 -25.14
C MET A 80 3.97 21.74 -26.11
N PHE A 81 5.20 22.22 -25.92
CA PHE A 81 6.33 21.94 -26.80
C PHE A 81 6.63 20.44 -26.94
N VAL A 82 6.66 19.70 -25.83
CA VAL A 82 6.90 18.25 -25.84
C VAL A 82 5.79 17.51 -26.59
N THR A 83 4.53 17.88 -26.34
CA THR A 83 3.37 17.31 -27.02
C THR A 83 3.41 17.56 -28.52
N LYS A 84 3.80 18.77 -28.93
CA LYS A 84 3.99 19.12 -30.34
C LYS A 84 5.05 18.22 -30.99
N MET A 85 6.20 18.02 -30.35
CA MET A 85 7.25 17.13 -30.88
C MET A 85 6.73 15.70 -31.06
N LYS A 86 6.04 15.15 -30.06
CA LYS A 86 5.44 13.81 -30.13
C LYS A 86 4.43 13.65 -31.28
N LEU A 87 3.60 14.65 -31.55
CA LEU A 87 2.66 14.60 -32.67
C LEU A 87 3.37 14.63 -34.03
N ILE A 88 4.45 15.41 -34.16
CA ILE A 88 5.29 15.45 -35.37
C ILE A 88 6.04 14.13 -35.57
N GLU A 89 6.58 13.55 -34.49
CA GLU A 89 7.21 12.23 -34.50
C GLU A 89 6.21 11.15 -34.95
N ALA A 90 4.98 11.18 -34.43
CA ALA A 90 3.93 10.24 -34.83
C ALA A 90 3.56 10.38 -36.32
N ALA A 91 3.43 11.61 -36.83
CA ALA A 91 3.17 11.85 -38.26
C ALA A 91 4.30 11.32 -39.15
N THR A 92 5.56 11.55 -38.74
CA THR A 92 6.75 11.05 -39.45
C THR A 92 6.80 9.52 -39.43
N MET A 93 6.52 8.91 -38.28
CA MET A 93 6.46 7.45 -38.12
C MET A 93 5.37 6.85 -39.01
N PHE A 94 4.19 7.48 -39.09
CA PHE A 94 3.13 6.99 -39.96
C PHE A 94 3.50 7.04 -41.44
N ARG A 95 4.16 8.11 -41.89
CA ARG A 95 4.69 8.22 -43.26
C ARG A 95 5.70 7.10 -43.55
N GLN A 96 6.63 6.85 -42.64
CA GLN A 96 7.71 5.87 -42.86
C GLN A 96 7.22 4.42 -42.80
N ARG A 97 6.29 4.10 -41.89
CA ARG A 97 5.92 2.71 -41.59
C ARG A 97 4.70 2.23 -42.38
N TYR A 98 3.83 3.14 -42.82
CA TYR A 98 2.53 2.78 -43.39
C TYR A 98 2.26 3.36 -44.78
N SER A 99 3.20 4.08 -45.42
CA SER A 99 3.02 4.58 -46.80
C SER A 99 2.76 3.46 -47.80
N ASP A 100 3.46 2.34 -47.64
CA ASP A 100 3.42 1.23 -48.60
C ASP A 100 2.25 0.28 -48.34
N ASN A 101 1.68 0.32 -47.13
CA ASN A 101 0.49 -0.46 -46.76
C ASN A 101 -0.42 0.29 -45.77
N PRO A 102 -1.16 1.31 -46.22
CA PRO A 102 -2.02 2.15 -45.37
C PRO A 102 -3.17 1.39 -44.69
N LEU A 103 -3.57 0.25 -45.26
CA LEU A 103 -4.61 -0.63 -44.71
C LEU A 103 -4.25 -1.16 -43.32
N THR A 104 -2.96 -1.37 -43.06
CA THR A 104 -2.49 -1.86 -41.75
C THR A 104 -2.77 -0.83 -40.66
N LEU A 105 -2.44 0.45 -40.89
CA LEU A 105 -2.72 1.52 -39.93
C LEU A 105 -4.23 1.70 -39.73
N TYR A 106 -5.01 1.68 -40.82
CA TYR A 106 -6.47 1.77 -40.75
C TYR A 106 -7.09 0.66 -39.88
N LYS A 107 -6.63 -0.59 -40.04
CA LYS A 107 -7.07 -1.74 -39.21
C LYS A 107 -6.68 -1.58 -37.75
N ILE A 108 -5.46 -1.11 -37.47
CA ILE A 108 -4.98 -0.85 -36.11
C ILE A 108 -5.89 0.18 -35.42
N ILE A 109 -6.15 1.32 -36.06
CA ILE A 109 -6.98 2.37 -35.47
C ILE A 109 -8.41 1.88 -35.22
N ARG A 110 -9.00 1.12 -36.16
CA ARG A 110 -10.32 0.50 -35.96
C ARG A 110 -10.34 -0.49 -34.79
N HIS A 111 -9.28 -1.30 -34.63
CA HIS A 111 -9.17 -2.23 -33.53
C HIS A 111 -9.09 -1.50 -32.17
N CYS A 112 -8.31 -0.43 -32.09
CA CYS A 112 -8.22 0.40 -30.88
C CYS A 112 -9.60 0.98 -30.50
N LEU A 113 -10.27 1.66 -31.44
CA LEU A 113 -11.60 2.24 -31.21
C LEU A 113 -12.68 1.18 -30.89
N GLY A 114 -12.64 0.03 -31.57
CA GLY A 114 -13.55 -1.07 -31.28
C GLY A 114 -13.37 -1.64 -29.87
N THR A 115 -12.11 -1.70 -29.39
CA THR A 115 -11.80 -2.15 -28.04
C THR A 115 -12.23 -1.13 -26.98
N GLU A 116 -12.03 0.17 -27.24
CA GLU A 116 -12.59 1.23 -26.38
C GLU A 116 -14.10 1.14 -26.27
N MET A 117 -14.80 0.99 -27.40
CA MET A 117 -16.25 0.88 -27.44
C MET A 117 -16.74 -0.35 -26.66
N LYS A 118 -16.03 -1.47 -26.77
CA LYS A 118 -16.33 -2.68 -25.99
C LYS A 118 -16.14 -2.44 -24.49
N LEU A 119 -15.03 -1.81 -24.07
CA LEU A 119 -14.75 -1.52 -22.66
C LEU A 119 -15.75 -0.53 -22.06
N VAL A 120 -16.17 0.48 -22.84
CA VAL A 120 -17.21 1.44 -22.45
C VAL A 120 -18.56 0.74 -22.32
N ALA A 121 -18.94 -0.10 -23.30
CA ALA A 121 -20.17 -0.87 -23.23
C ALA A 121 -20.18 -1.88 -22.06
N GLU A 122 -19.04 -2.53 -21.77
CA GLU A 122 -18.87 -3.41 -20.60
C GLU A 122 -19.07 -2.63 -19.30
N ALA A 123 -18.53 -1.42 -19.17
CA ALA A 123 -18.71 -0.57 -18.00
C ALA A 123 -20.15 -0.06 -17.85
N GLU A 124 -20.80 0.32 -18.95
CA GLU A 124 -22.21 0.74 -18.96
C GLU A 124 -23.15 -0.44 -18.61
N HIS A 125 -22.81 -1.68 -19.00
CA HIS A 125 -23.55 -2.89 -18.60
C HIS A 125 -23.23 -3.39 -17.18
N LEU A 126 -22.00 -3.21 -16.68
CA LEU A 126 -21.61 -3.56 -15.31
C LEU A 126 -22.13 -2.58 -14.25
N GLY A 127 -22.74 -1.46 -14.63
CA GLY A 127 -23.43 -0.55 -13.71
C GLY A 127 -24.51 -1.22 -12.84
N GLY A 128 -24.87 -2.48 -13.11
CA GLY A 128 -25.75 -3.32 -12.28
C GLY A 128 -25.07 -4.35 -11.36
N LEU A 129 -23.76 -4.60 -11.46
CA LEU A 129 -23.07 -5.67 -10.69
C LEU A 129 -21.80 -5.17 -10.00
N ILE A 130 -22.05 -4.76 -8.75
CA ILE A 130 -21.16 -4.43 -7.61
C ILE A 130 -19.91 -5.33 -7.58
N THR A 131 -18.69 -4.78 -7.53
CA THR A 131 -17.80 -4.99 -6.36
C THR A 131 -16.59 -4.03 -6.26
N SER A 132 -16.23 -3.26 -7.31
CA SER A 132 -15.05 -2.37 -7.24
C SER A 132 -15.37 -0.88 -7.10
N ASP A 133 -16.53 -0.41 -7.57
CA ASP A 133 -16.87 1.03 -7.56
C ASP A 133 -17.40 1.54 -6.21
N ARG A 134 -17.77 0.63 -5.30
CA ARG A 134 -18.31 1.02 -3.99
C ARG A 134 -17.28 1.70 -3.09
N VAL A 135 -15.98 1.40 -3.27
CA VAL A 135 -14.91 2.00 -2.48
C VAL A 135 -14.59 3.41 -2.98
N ASN A 136 -14.51 3.64 -4.29
CA ASN A 136 -14.25 4.99 -4.82
C ASN A 136 -15.43 5.95 -4.64
N LEU A 137 -16.68 5.47 -4.77
CA LEU A 137 -17.86 6.29 -4.49
C LEU A 137 -17.97 6.61 -2.98
N MET A 138 -17.72 5.64 -2.10
CA MET A 138 -17.70 5.89 -0.65
C MET A 138 -16.52 6.77 -0.22
N LEU A 139 -15.33 6.66 -0.83
CA LEU A 139 -14.21 7.56 -0.52
C LEU A 139 -14.53 9.01 -0.92
N GLY A 140 -15.23 9.23 -2.04
CA GLY A 140 -15.70 10.58 -2.42
C GLY A 140 -16.63 11.20 -1.37
N ASP A 141 -17.56 10.39 -0.85
CA ASP A 141 -18.48 10.82 0.21
C ASP A 141 -17.74 11.08 1.54
N THR A 142 -16.77 10.24 1.92
CA THR A 142 -16.03 10.45 3.18
C THR A 142 -15.07 11.63 3.12
N VAL A 143 -14.38 11.84 2.00
CA VAL A 143 -13.50 13.01 1.80
C VAL A 143 -14.29 14.31 1.93
N THR A 144 -15.46 14.38 1.30
CA THR A 144 -16.32 15.57 1.34
C THR A 144 -16.95 15.79 2.72
N GLU A 145 -17.37 14.73 3.40
CA GLU A 145 -17.87 14.77 4.77
C GLU A 145 -16.82 15.33 5.74
N ILE A 146 -15.60 14.77 5.73
CA ILE A 146 -14.50 15.20 6.60
C ILE A 146 -14.12 16.66 6.31
N ALA A 147 -14.02 17.04 5.03
CA ALA A 147 -13.74 18.42 4.63
C ALA A 147 -14.79 19.39 5.18
N HIS A 148 -16.09 19.03 5.10
CA HIS A 148 -17.16 19.85 5.65
C HIS A 148 -17.05 20.02 7.18
N GLN A 149 -16.75 18.95 7.91
CA GLN A 149 -16.57 19.02 9.37
C GLN A 149 -15.37 19.89 9.75
N VAL A 150 -14.26 19.78 9.02
CA VAL A 150 -13.07 20.64 9.18
C VAL A 150 -13.43 22.11 8.96
N ASP A 151 -14.19 22.45 7.91
CA ASP A 151 -14.59 23.82 7.61
C ASP A 151 -15.53 24.40 8.66
N VAL A 152 -16.45 23.60 9.20
CA VAL A 152 -17.32 24.00 10.32
C VAL A 152 -16.49 24.32 11.56
N LEU A 153 -15.54 23.45 11.92
CA LEU A 153 -14.64 23.67 13.04
C LEU A 153 -13.75 24.90 12.82
N ARG A 154 -13.20 25.08 11.63
CA ARG A 154 -12.37 26.24 11.28
C ARG A 154 -13.12 27.56 11.47
N ARG A 155 -14.38 27.64 11.05
CA ARG A 155 -15.22 28.83 11.28
C ARG A 155 -15.48 29.07 12.78
N LYS A 156 -15.83 28.02 13.53
CA LYS A 156 -16.06 28.13 14.98
C LYS A 156 -14.81 28.57 15.75
N THR A 157 -13.65 28.00 15.42
CA THR A 157 -12.36 28.38 16.01
C THR A 157 -11.98 29.82 15.64
N TYR A 158 -12.32 30.29 14.45
CA TYR A 158 -12.14 31.70 14.10
C TYR A 158 -13.05 32.62 14.94
N GLU A 159 -14.33 32.27 15.10
CA GLU A 159 -15.29 33.04 15.92
C GLU A 159 -14.85 33.14 17.39
N THR A 160 -14.35 32.06 17.99
CA THR A 160 -13.83 32.11 19.38
C THR A 160 -12.57 32.95 19.51
N GLY A 161 -11.76 33.03 18.44
CA GLY A 161 -10.63 33.94 18.36
C GLY A 161 -11.05 35.42 18.36
N GLU A 162 -12.13 35.77 17.66
CA GLU A 162 -12.71 37.13 17.69
C GLU A 162 -13.34 37.44 19.05
N ASP A 163 -14.03 36.48 19.66
CA ASP A 163 -14.60 36.64 21.01
C ASP A 163 -13.51 36.92 22.05
N LEU A 164 -12.35 36.25 21.96
CA LEU A 164 -11.20 36.50 22.82
C LEU A 164 -10.67 37.93 22.70
N ARG A 165 -10.47 38.43 21.46
CA ARG A 165 -10.04 39.82 21.23
C ARG A 165 -11.05 40.81 21.78
N LYS A 166 -12.34 40.52 21.63
CA LYS A 166 -13.41 41.35 22.20
C LYS A 166 -13.38 41.37 23.73
N ILE A 167 -13.13 40.22 24.37
CA ILE A 167 -12.98 40.14 25.83
C ILE A 167 -11.78 40.97 26.30
N GLU A 168 -10.65 40.89 25.61
CA GLU A 168 -9.47 41.69 25.92
C GLU A 168 -9.75 43.19 25.78
N GLN A 169 -10.37 43.62 24.67
CA GLN A 169 -10.75 45.01 24.46
C GLN A 169 -11.71 45.54 25.53
N GLU A 170 -12.69 44.73 25.97
CA GLU A 170 -13.60 45.12 27.06
C GLU A 170 -12.89 45.19 28.42
N GLN A 171 -11.89 44.34 28.67
CA GLN A 171 -11.05 44.42 29.87
C GLN A 171 -10.17 45.67 29.88
N GLU A 172 -9.56 46.03 28.75
CA GLU A 172 -8.79 47.27 28.61
C GLU A 172 -9.69 48.51 28.78
N SER A 173 -10.86 48.49 28.13
CA SER A 173 -11.90 49.51 28.27
C SER A 173 -12.36 49.66 29.71
N PHE A 174 -12.49 48.56 30.46
CA PHE A 174 -12.76 48.59 31.89
C PHE A 174 -11.59 49.23 32.65
N ALA A 175 -10.35 48.81 32.39
CA ALA A 175 -9.18 49.32 33.10
C ALA A 175 -9.03 50.84 32.96
N LEU A 176 -9.29 51.38 31.76
CA LEU A 176 -9.31 52.83 31.52
C LEU A 176 -10.39 53.53 32.36
N SER A 177 -11.64 53.04 32.32
CA SER A 177 -12.73 53.61 33.13
C SER A 177 -12.47 53.48 34.63
N TYR A 178 -11.82 52.40 35.07
CA TYR A 178 -11.46 52.19 36.47
C TYR A 178 -10.39 53.18 36.92
N HIS A 179 -9.40 53.43 36.06
CA HIS A 179 -8.37 54.45 36.30
C HIS A 179 -8.97 55.86 36.39
N GLU A 180 -9.94 56.20 35.54
CA GLU A 180 -10.69 57.46 35.64
C GLU A 180 -11.46 57.58 36.97
N CYS A 181 -12.15 56.52 37.40
CA CYS A 181 -12.86 56.51 38.68
C CYS A 181 -11.89 56.70 39.86
N THR A 182 -10.70 56.10 39.77
CA THR A 182 -9.63 56.27 40.76
C THR A 182 -9.14 57.73 40.82
N LYS A 183 -8.99 58.40 39.68
CA LYS A 183 -8.68 59.85 39.62
C LYS A 183 -9.78 60.70 40.25
N LEU A 184 -11.05 60.38 39.99
CA LEU A 184 -12.19 61.07 40.61
C LEU A 184 -12.21 60.88 42.13
N ASN A 185 -11.89 59.68 42.63
CA ASN A 185 -11.75 59.41 44.06
C ASN A 185 -10.62 60.22 44.70
N ALA A 186 -9.45 60.30 44.06
CA ALA A 186 -8.34 61.12 44.54
C ALA A 186 -8.71 62.62 44.56
N HIS A 187 -9.46 63.10 43.55
CA HIS A 187 -9.93 64.47 43.50
C HIS A 187 -10.95 64.79 44.62
N LEU A 188 -11.85 63.85 44.92
CA LEU A 188 -12.76 63.96 46.07
C LEU A 188 -12.02 64.02 47.41
N GLN A 189 -10.98 63.19 47.60
CA GLN A 189 -10.15 63.22 48.80
C GLN A 189 -9.42 64.56 48.95
N HIS A 190 -8.89 65.11 47.85
CA HIS A 190 -8.23 66.41 47.85
C HIS A 190 -9.19 67.56 48.21
N ILE A 191 -10.41 67.56 47.66
CA ILE A 191 -11.44 68.57 47.99
C ILE A 191 -11.86 68.46 49.46
N ALA A 192 -11.96 67.24 50.02
CA ALA A 192 -12.28 67.02 51.42
C ALA A 192 -11.24 67.60 52.40
N MET A 193 -10.00 67.83 51.95
CA MET A 193 -8.92 68.44 52.75
C MET A 193 -8.87 69.98 52.66
N GLN A 194 -9.68 70.61 51.79
CA GLN A 194 -9.73 72.07 51.63
C GLN A 194 -10.78 72.75 52.54
N VAL A 195 -10.62 74.06 52.79
CA VAL A 195 -11.60 74.86 53.55
C VAL A 195 -12.95 74.89 52.81
N GLN A 196 -14.03 74.59 53.53
CA GLN A 196 -15.38 74.54 52.96
C GLN A 196 -15.90 75.95 52.62
N ASN A 197 -15.94 76.24 51.31
CA ASN A 197 -16.65 77.38 50.74
C ASN A 197 -17.81 76.89 49.85
N GLN A 198 -18.78 77.77 49.58
CA GLN A 198 -20.00 77.43 48.83
C GLN A 198 -19.71 76.85 47.42
N GLN A 199 -18.66 77.35 46.75
CA GLN A 199 -18.17 76.81 45.47
C GLN A 199 -17.58 75.38 45.58
N ASN A 200 -16.90 75.06 46.69
CA ASN A 200 -16.32 73.72 46.91
C ASN A 200 -17.42 72.67 47.16
N MET A 201 -18.52 73.06 47.84
CA MET A 201 -19.69 72.20 48.08
C MET A 201 -20.43 71.82 46.78
N GLU A 202 -20.56 72.76 45.83
CA GLU A 202 -21.17 72.48 44.52
C GLU A 202 -20.28 71.61 43.64
N LEU A 203 -18.97 71.88 43.64
CA LEU A 203 -17.97 71.08 42.92
C LEU A 203 -17.93 69.63 43.43
N GLU A 204 -17.95 69.43 44.75
CA GLU A 204 -18.00 68.10 45.37
C GLU A 204 -19.26 67.33 44.95
N LYS A 205 -20.45 67.95 45.00
CA LYS A 205 -21.69 67.31 44.53
C LYS A 205 -21.63 66.90 43.06
N LYS A 206 -21.02 67.73 42.20
CA LYS A 206 -20.86 67.43 40.78
C LYS A 206 -19.95 66.20 40.57
N ILE A 207 -18.82 66.16 41.26
CA ILE A 207 -17.86 65.05 41.16
C ILE A 207 -18.45 63.75 41.74
N ARG A 208 -19.22 63.83 42.85
CA ARG A 208 -19.93 62.67 43.41
C ARG A 208 -20.93 62.07 42.42
N ARG A 209 -21.72 62.89 41.72
CA ARG A 209 -22.61 62.42 40.64
C ARG A 209 -21.85 61.79 39.48
N GLN A 210 -20.73 62.38 39.07
CA GLN A 210 -19.89 61.80 38.02
C GLN A 210 -19.31 60.44 38.45
N LYS A 211 -18.90 60.30 39.71
CA LYS A 211 -18.46 59.03 40.27
C LYS A 211 -19.58 57.98 40.26
N GLU A 212 -20.77 58.30 40.76
CA GLU A 212 -21.91 57.36 40.74
C GLU A 212 -22.24 56.87 39.32
N GLN A 213 -22.15 57.76 38.33
CA GLN A 213 -22.33 57.40 36.92
C GLN A 213 -21.20 56.47 36.42
N GLN A 214 -19.94 56.72 36.78
CA GLN A 214 -18.83 55.84 36.43
C GLN A 214 -18.91 54.47 37.13
N ASP A 215 -19.31 54.43 38.41
CA ASP A 215 -19.47 53.17 39.15
C ASP A 215 -20.56 52.28 38.51
N LEU A 216 -21.67 52.87 38.06
CA LEU A 216 -22.70 52.16 37.30
C LEU A 216 -22.16 51.61 35.96
N GLN A 217 -21.37 52.42 35.25
CA GLN A 217 -20.75 52.02 33.98
C GLN A 217 -19.74 50.88 34.17
N LEU A 218 -18.93 50.93 35.24
CA LEU A 218 -17.99 49.87 35.61
C LEU A 218 -18.72 48.58 35.92
N SER A 219 -19.81 48.63 36.68
CA SER A 219 -20.65 47.46 36.98
C SER A 219 -21.24 46.83 35.71
N GLN A 220 -21.70 47.65 34.75
CA GLN A 220 -22.18 47.16 33.45
C GLN A 220 -21.05 46.48 32.65
N LYS A 221 -19.85 47.05 32.64
CA LYS A 221 -18.68 46.47 31.96
C LYS A 221 -18.26 45.13 32.57
N VAL A 222 -18.21 45.01 33.89
CA VAL A 222 -17.92 43.74 34.60
C VAL A 222 -18.91 42.66 34.17
N ASN A 223 -20.21 42.94 34.23
CA ASN A 223 -21.24 42.00 33.80
C ASN A 223 -21.11 41.63 32.31
N GLY A 224 -20.73 42.59 31.46
CA GLY A 224 -20.44 42.36 30.06
C GLY A 224 -19.29 41.37 29.85
N VAL A 225 -18.15 41.59 30.52
CA VAL A 225 -16.96 40.71 30.45
C VAL A 225 -17.29 39.30 30.96
N VAL A 226 -17.97 39.19 32.11
CA VAL A 226 -18.38 37.89 32.67
C VAL A 226 -19.28 37.12 31.69
N ARG A 227 -20.27 37.79 31.08
CA ARG A 227 -21.15 37.15 30.09
C ARG A 227 -20.38 36.66 28.87
N LEU A 228 -19.47 37.48 28.33
CA LEU A 228 -18.64 37.09 27.18
C LEU A 228 -17.76 35.87 27.51
N ARG A 229 -17.19 35.81 28.72
CA ARG A 229 -16.40 34.65 29.18
C ARG A 229 -17.22 33.37 29.25
N LEU A 230 -18.45 33.43 29.78
CA LEU A 230 -19.33 32.26 29.83
C LEU A 230 -19.69 31.75 28.43
N MET A 231 -20.04 32.66 27.51
CA MET A 231 -20.31 32.31 26.12
C MET A 231 -19.09 31.70 25.42
N LEU A 232 -17.88 32.24 25.67
CA LEU A 232 -16.64 31.70 25.13
C LEU A 232 -16.39 30.27 25.64
N MET A 233 -16.57 30.02 26.95
CA MET A 233 -16.39 28.70 27.54
C MET A 233 -17.34 27.66 26.93
N GLU A 234 -18.61 28.01 26.71
CA GLU A 234 -19.58 27.14 26.04
C GLU A 234 -19.18 26.82 24.59
N LYS A 235 -18.71 27.83 23.85
CA LYS A 235 -18.23 27.64 22.46
C LYS A 235 -16.98 26.76 22.40
N LEU A 236 -16.03 26.95 23.31
CA LEU A 236 -14.81 26.14 23.39
C LEU A 236 -15.15 24.68 23.73
N ASP A 237 -16.09 24.44 24.64
CA ASP A 237 -16.57 23.10 24.97
C ASP A 237 -17.24 22.40 23.75
N ASP A 238 -18.07 23.10 22.98
CA ASP A 238 -18.65 22.57 21.74
C ASP A 238 -17.59 22.26 20.68
N ILE A 239 -16.57 23.11 20.54
CA ILE A 239 -15.43 22.85 19.63
C ILE A 239 -14.69 21.58 20.05
N ILE A 240 -14.36 21.42 21.33
CA ILE A 240 -13.68 20.21 21.83
C ILE A 240 -14.52 18.95 21.57
N LYS A 241 -15.83 18.98 21.83
CA LYS A 241 -16.72 17.84 21.53
C LYS A 241 -16.72 17.47 20.05
N LYS A 242 -16.77 18.46 19.16
CA LYS A 242 -16.73 18.25 17.71
C LYS A 242 -15.35 17.77 17.23
N LEU A 243 -14.27 18.28 17.80
CA LEU A 243 -12.91 17.81 17.54
C LEU A 243 -12.76 16.33 17.90
N ASN A 244 -13.34 15.89 19.03
CA ASN A 244 -13.30 14.48 19.43
C ASN A 244 -13.95 13.57 18.38
N VAL A 245 -15.14 13.94 17.88
CA VAL A 245 -15.86 13.18 16.85
C VAL A 245 -15.05 13.11 15.56
N LEU A 246 -14.52 14.24 15.10
CA LEU A 246 -13.71 14.31 13.89
C LEU A 246 -12.40 13.51 14.04
N GLN A 247 -11.74 13.60 15.20
CA GLN A 247 -10.51 12.87 15.49
C GLN A 247 -10.75 11.36 15.47
N SER A 248 -11.81 10.85 16.11
CA SER A 248 -12.15 9.43 16.04
C SER A 248 -12.49 8.99 14.62
N ARG A 249 -13.24 9.79 13.85
CA ARG A 249 -13.53 9.48 12.44
C ARG A 249 -12.24 9.33 11.61
N ILE A 250 -11.27 10.22 11.78
CA ILE A 250 -10.01 10.17 11.02
C ILE A 250 -9.08 9.05 11.52
N LEU A 251 -8.89 8.94 12.84
CA LEU A 251 -7.88 8.05 13.43
C LEU A 251 -8.39 6.62 13.62
N ASP A 252 -9.62 6.44 14.11
CA ASP A 252 -10.15 5.13 14.51
C ASP A 252 -10.81 4.41 13.33
N ASP A 253 -11.30 5.15 12.33
CA ASP A 253 -11.89 4.54 11.12
C ASP A 253 -10.91 4.61 9.93
N GLU A 254 -10.61 5.79 9.41
CA GLU A 254 -9.91 5.93 8.12
C GLU A 254 -8.44 5.49 8.21
N LEU A 255 -7.73 5.88 9.26
CA LEU A 255 -6.35 5.46 9.47
C LEU A 255 -6.25 3.96 9.82
N ILE A 256 -7.18 3.41 10.61
CA ILE A 256 -7.22 1.96 10.89
C ILE A 256 -7.55 1.18 9.63
N ARG A 257 -8.50 1.64 8.81
CA ARG A 257 -8.83 1.05 7.52
C ARG A 257 -7.62 1.04 6.60
N TRP A 258 -6.89 2.16 6.50
CA TRP A 258 -5.65 2.22 5.72
C TRP A 258 -4.59 1.22 6.22
N LYS A 259 -4.41 1.11 7.55
CA LYS A 259 -3.50 0.11 8.15
C LYS A 259 -3.92 -1.32 7.83
N ARG A 260 -5.24 -1.60 7.83
CA ARG A 260 -5.80 -2.91 7.47
C ARG A 260 -5.59 -3.22 6.00
N ASP A 261 -5.80 -2.24 5.12
CA ASP A 261 -5.55 -2.39 3.68
C ASP A 261 -4.07 -2.65 3.41
N GLN A 262 -3.16 -1.95 4.11
CA GLN A 262 -1.71 -2.19 4.04
C GLN A 262 -1.36 -3.61 4.52
N GLN A 263 -2.02 -4.13 5.56
CA GLN A 263 -1.83 -5.49 6.05
C GLN A 263 -2.27 -6.54 5.01
N LEU A 264 -3.45 -6.35 4.40
CA LEU A 264 -3.95 -7.24 3.34
C LEU A 264 -3.09 -7.14 2.07
N ALA A 265 -2.48 -6.00 1.80
CA ALA A 265 -1.49 -5.84 0.72
C ALA A 265 -0.27 -6.78 0.90
N GLY A 266 0.07 -7.13 2.14
CA GLY A 266 1.08 -8.15 2.45
C GLY A 266 0.71 -9.56 1.92
N ASN A 267 -0.58 -9.81 1.70
CA ASN A 267 -1.12 -11.00 1.03
C ASN A 267 -1.41 -10.77 -0.46
N GLY A 268 -1.09 -9.60 -1.00
CA GLY A 268 -1.28 -9.29 -2.41
C GLY A 268 -2.60 -8.63 -2.76
N ALA A 269 -3.35 -8.10 -1.78
CA ALA A 269 -4.47 -7.21 -2.07
C ALA A 269 -4.00 -5.97 -2.84
N ASN A 270 -4.88 -5.42 -3.68
CA ASN A 270 -4.64 -4.14 -4.32
C ASN A 270 -4.60 -3.05 -3.24
N PHE A 271 -3.50 -2.29 -3.21
CA PHE A 271 -3.29 -1.25 -2.22
C PHE A 271 -3.11 0.11 -2.90
N ALA A 272 -4.11 0.98 -2.74
CA ALA A 272 -4.03 2.35 -3.21
C ALA A 272 -3.23 3.19 -2.20
N SER A 273 -1.91 3.23 -2.37
CA SER A 273 -1.01 4.00 -1.50
C SER A 273 -1.38 5.48 -1.39
N ASN A 274 -2.02 6.04 -2.42
CA ASN A 274 -2.34 7.47 -2.52
C ASN A 274 -3.37 7.96 -1.49
N ASN A 275 -4.14 7.05 -0.87
CA ASN A 275 -5.08 7.43 0.20
C ASN A 275 -4.36 8.03 1.42
N LEU A 276 -3.09 7.70 1.64
CA LEU A 276 -2.35 8.20 2.79
C LEU A 276 -2.15 9.73 2.74
N ASP A 277 -2.02 10.31 1.56
CA ASP A 277 -1.82 11.75 1.42
C ASP A 277 -3.10 12.51 1.80
N SER A 278 -4.28 12.01 1.44
CA SER A 278 -5.57 12.57 1.91
C SER A 278 -5.71 12.48 3.43
N ILE A 279 -5.34 11.35 4.03
CA ILE A 279 -5.33 11.18 5.49
C ILE A 279 -4.33 12.15 6.14
N GLN A 280 -3.17 12.38 5.51
CA GLN A 280 -2.21 13.38 5.99
C GLN A 280 -2.85 14.77 6.04
N GLU A 281 -3.52 15.21 4.97
CA GLU A 281 -4.16 16.53 4.93
C GLU A 281 -5.23 16.71 6.02
N TRP A 282 -6.00 15.66 6.30
CA TRP A 282 -6.96 15.66 7.40
C TRP A 282 -6.27 15.73 8.76
N CYS A 283 -5.21 14.95 8.97
CA CYS A 283 -4.42 14.98 10.21
C CYS A 283 -3.73 16.34 10.43
N GLU A 284 -3.20 16.95 9.38
CA GLU A 284 -2.58 18.29 9.43
C GLU A 284 -3.62 19.36 9.79
N SER A 285 -4.82 19.30 9.17
CA SER A 285 -5.92 20.21 9.49
C SER A 285 -6.40 20.05 10.92
N LEU A 286 -6.50 18.80 11.40
CA LEU A 286 -6.86 18.50 12.78
C LEU A 286 -5.79 19.00 13.77
N ALA A 287 -4.51 18.80 13.46
CA ALA A 287 -3.40 19.30 14.28
C ALA A 287 -3.43 20.83 14.40
N GLU A 288 -3.71 21.54 13.30
CA GLU A 288 -3.86 22.99 13.28
C GLU A 288 -5.04 23.45 14.15
N LEU A 289 -6.22 22.85 14.01
CA LEU A 289 -7.40 23.19 14.80
C LEU A 289 -7.21 22.90 16.29
N ILE A 290 -6.64 21.74 16.64
CA ILE A 290 -6.33 21.37 18.02
C ILE A 290 -5.34 22.36 18.63
N TRP A 291 -4.28 22.70 17.89
CA TRP A 291 -3.26 23.63 18.34
C TRP A 291 -3.82 25.04 18.56
N GLN A 292 -4.59 25.56 17.59
CA GLN A 292 -5.24 26.86 17.71
C GLN A 292 -6.20 26.91 18.91
N THR A 293 -7.04 25.89 19.07
CA THR A 293 -7.98 25.80 20.19
C THR A 293 -7.23 25.76 21.54
N ARG A 294 -6.11 25.03 21.61
CA ARG A 294 -5.23 25.05 22.80
C ARG A 294 -4.70 26.44 23.12
N GLN A 295 -4.21 27.18 22.12
CA GLN A 295 -3.71 28.55 22.33
C GLN A 295 -4.82 29.48 22.79
N GLN A 296 -6.02 29.36 22.24
CA GLN A 296 -7.19 30.14 22.65
C GLN A 296 -7.60 29.86 24.10
N ILE A 297 -7.55 28.60 24.55
CA ILE A 297 -7.82 28.24 25.95
C ILE A 297 -6.79 28.86 26.89
N LYS A 298 -5.49 28.78 26.56
CA LYS A 298 -4.43 29.42 27.35
C LYS A 298 -4.59 30.93 27.42
N GLU A 299 -4.99 31.54 26.31
CA GLU A 299 -5.23 32.97 26.25
C GLU A 299 -6.45 33.37 27.09
N ALA A 300 -7.52 32.56 27.09
CA ALA A 300 -8.65 32.73 27.99
C ALA A 300 -8.23 32.63 29.47
N GLU A 301 -7.36 31.67 29.82
CA GLU A 301 -6.79 31.54 31.17
C GLU A 301 -5.96 32.78 31.55
N ARG A 302 -5.14 33.31 30.63
CA ARG A 302 -4.35 34.53 30.83
C ARG A 302 -5.23 35.76 31.07
N LEU A 303 -6.26 35.96 30.24
CA LEU A 303 -7.21 37.05 30.37
C LEU A 303 -8.04 36.92 31.66
N LYS A 304 -8.35 35.70 32.08
CA LYS A 304 -8.99 35.43 33.37
C LYS A 304 -8.08 35.85 34.54
N GLN A 305 -6.79 35.50 34.50
CA GLN A 305 -5.83 35.86 35.55
C GLN A 305 -5.63 37.38 35.68
N LYS A 306 -5.60 38.11 34.56
CA LYS A 306 -5.51 39.59 34.55
C LYS A 306 -6.74 40.28 35.16
N PHE A 307 -7.90 39.63 35.15
CA PHE A 307 -9.15 40.22 35.58
C PHE A 307 -9.99 39.22 36.39
N GLN A 308 -9.70 39.17 37.69
CA GLN A 308 -10.27 38.21 38.65
C GLN A 308 -11.66 38.65 39.11
N CYS A 309 -12.67 38.47 38.25
CA CYS A 309 -14.08 38.62 38.60
C CYS A 309 -14.81 37.31 38.31
N GLU A 310 -14.98 36.49 39.35
CA GLU A 310 -15.71 35.22 39.28
C GLU A 310 -17.11 35.38 39.90
N PRO A 311 -18.18 34.97 39.21
CA PRO A 311 -19.50 34.89 39.82
C PRO A 311 -19.50 33.81 40.90
N PRO A 312 -20.10 34.05 42.09
CA PRO A 312 -20.18 33.03 43.12
C PRO A 312 -20.97 31.82 42.62
N GLY A 313 -20.34 30.63 42.68
CA GLY A 313 -20.97 29.35 42.35
C GLY A 313 -20.72 28.80 40.95
N ILE A 314 -19.98 29.49 40.07
CA ILE A 314 -19.59 28.96 38.75
C ILE A 314 -18.26 28.21 38.85
N ARG A 315 -18.20 26.98 38.34
CA ARG A 315 -16.96 26.19 38.25
C ARG A 315 -16.16 26.59 37.02
N ASP A 316 -14.87 26.79 37.21
CA ASP A 316 -13.93 27.01 36.11
C ASP A 316 -13.70 25.71 35.32
N THR A 317 -14.05 25.73 34.03
CA THR A 317 -13.89 24.57 33.13
C THR A 317 -12.64 24.68 32.25
N LEU A 318 -11.99 25.84 32.16
CA LEU A 318 -10.82 26.05 31.29
C LEU A 318 -9.68 25.04 31.55
N PRO A 319 -9.30 24.72 32.81
CA PRO A 319 -8.25 23.73 33.06
C PRO A 319 -8.61 22.32 32.57
N THR A 320 -9.90 21.95 32.66
CA THR A 320 -10.40 20.66 32.15
C THR A 320 -10.36 20.63 30.62
N LEU A 321 -10.81 21.70 29.95
CA LEU A 321 -10.74 21.83 28.50
C LEU A 321 -9.29 21.80 28.01
N ASN A 322 -8.37 22.47 28.72
CA ASN A 322 -6.94 22.46 28.42
C ASN A 322 -6.35 21.04 28.53
N THR A 323 -6.76 20.28 29.54
CA THR A 323 -6.34 18.87 29.68
C THR A 323 -6.83 18.02 28.52
N GLN A 324 -8.11 18.13 28.16
CA GLN A 324 -8.72 17.38 27.06
C GLN A 324 -8.07 17.68 25.70
N ILE A 325 -7.87 18.96 25.37
CA ILE A 325 -7.23 19.33 24.10
C ILE A 325 -5.76 18.89 24.03
N THR A 326 -5.05 18.84 25.18
CA THR A 326 -3.70 18.27 25.25
C THR A 326 -3.70 16.78 24.94
N GLN A 327 -4.68 16.04 25.49
CA GLN A 327 -4.83 14.60 25.24
C GLN A 327 -5.14 14.32 23.76
N PHE A 328 -5.97 15.15 23.12
CA PHE A 328 -6.25 15.05 21.68
C PHE A 328 -4.98 15.22 20.85
N LEU A 329 -4.17 16.23 21.16
CA LEU A 329 -2.88 16.42 20.49
C LEU A 329 -1.94 15.22 20.72
N SER A 330 -1.87 14.69 21.94
CA SER A 330 -1.05 13.53 22.25
C SER A 330 -1.47 12.27 21.50
N SER A 331 -2.78 11.97 21.49
CA SER A 331 -3.36 10.87 20.71
C SER A 331 -3.10 11.04 19.21
N LEU A 332 -3.24 12.26 18.68
CA LEU A 332 -3.00 12.54 17.27
C LEU A 332 -1.53 12.31 16.88
N VAL A 333 -0.59 12.89 17.65
CA VAL A 333 0.85 12.76 17.39
C VAL A 333 1.32 11.31 17.50
N THR A 334 0.85 10.57 18.51
CA THR A 334 1.25 9.16 18.70
C THR A 334 0.65 8.25 17.63
N SER A 335 -0.61 8.46 17.24
CA SER A 335 -1.30 7.60 16.26
C SER A 335 -0.81 7.80 14.83
N THR A 336 -0.30 8.99 14.51
CA THR A 336 0.15 9.39 13.16
C THR A 336 1.63 9.16 12.89
N PHE A 337 2.37 8.60 13.84
CA PHE A 337 3.69 8.03 13.62
C PHE A 337 3.54 6.60 13.09
N ILE A 338 3.64 6.42 11.76
CA ILE A 338 3.24 5.18 11.10
C ILE A 338 4.32 4.64 10.15
N ILE A 339 4.24 3.35 9.86
CA ILE A 339 5.11 2.71 8.87
C ILE A 339 4.43 2.80 7.50
N GLU A 340 4.97 3.63 6.63
CA GLU A 340 4.48 3.82 5.26
C GLU A 340 4.88 2.64 4.37
N LYS A 341 6.13 2.18 4.49
CA LYS A 341 6.65 0.99 3.81
C LYS A 341 7.09 -0.04 4.83
N GLN A 342 6.31 -1.12 4.93
CA GLN A 342 6.58 -2.23 5.83
C GLN A 342 7.90 -2.93 5.47
N PRO A 343 8.64 -3.45 6.46
CA PRO A 343 9.75 -4.35 6.21
C PRO A 343 9.23 -5.68 5.60
N PRO A 344 10.09 -6.47 4.95
CA PRO A 344 9.72 -7.80 4.48
C PRO A 344 9.19 -8.64 5.65
N GLN A 345 7.99 -9.23 5.52
CA GLN A 345 7.41 -10.05 6.59
C GLN A 345 8.06 -11.42 6.71
N VAL A 346 8.77 -11.89 5.68
CA VAL A 346 9.68 -13.03 5.77
C VAL A 346 11.10 -12.49 5.60
N MET A 347 11.86 -12.48 6.70
CA MET A 347 13.20 -11.89 6.73
C MET A 347 14.26 -12.96 6.78
N LYS A 348 15.21 -12.94 5.84
CA LYS A 348 16.40 -13.80 5.91
C LYS A 348 17.53 -13.10 6.65
N THR A 349 18.18 -13.80 7.58
CA THR A 349 19.37 -13.27 8.25
C THR A 349 20.47 -12.92 7.24
N ASN A 350 21.29 -11.92 7.57
CA ASN A 350 22.34 -11.38 6.71
C ASN A 350 21.84 -10.85 5.35
N THR A 351 20.55 -10.62 5.18
CA THR A 351 19.99 -9.98 3.97
C THR A 351 19.64 -8.53 4.28
N ARG A 352 19.96 -7.63 3.35
CA ARG A 352 19.59 -6.21 3.47
C ARG A 352 18.09 -6.05 3.23
N PHE A 353 17.47 -5.14 3.97
CA PHE A 353 16.05 -4.83 3.82
C PHE A 353 15.80 -3.34 4.03
N THR A 354 14.61 -2.91 3.60
CA THR A 354 14.18 -1.51 3.65
C THR A 354 12.89 -1.35 4.42
N SER A 355 12.69 -0.19 5.06
CA SER A 355 11.42 0.23 5.63
C SER A 355 11.35 1.75 5.66
N THR A 356 10.14 2.32 5.60
CA THR A 356 9.94 3.77 5.68
C THR A 356 8.91 4.09 6.75
N VAL A 357 9.23 5.07 7.58
CA VAL A 357 8.34 5.61 8.63
C VAL A 357 8.04 7.07 8.32
N ARG A 358 6.80 7.48 8.55
CA ARG A 358 6.29 8.83 8.28
C ARG A 358 5.54 9.35 9.51
N LEU A 359 5.69 10.64 9.80
CA LEU A 359 4.90 11.35 10.80
C LEU A 359 3.95 12.30 10.06
N LEU A 360 2.65 11.96 10.02
CA LEU A 360 1.69 12.70 9.18
C LEU A 360 1.51 14.15 9.63
N VAL A 361 1.60 14.45 10.93
CA VAL A 361 1.46 15.81 11.47
C VAL A 361 2.78 16.60 11.55
N GLY A 362 3.90 15.98 11.16
CA GLY A 362 5.24 16.50 11.41
C GLY A 362 5.56 17.80 10.66
N GLY A 363 5.01 17.95 9.45
CA GLY A 363 5.12 19.17 8.67
C GLY A 363 4.45 20.35 9.37
N LYS A 364 3.19 20.16 9.79
CA LYS A 364 2.35 21.23 10.34
C LYS A 364 2.68 21.62 11.79
N LEU A 365 3.21 20.68 12.58
CA LEU A 365 3.71 20.95 13.94
C LEU A 365 5.16 21.45 13.98
N ASN A 366 5.77 21.74 12.83
CA ASN A 366 7.15 22.24 12.71
C ASN A 366 8.22 21.33 13.34
N VAL A 367 7.96 20.02 13.45
CA VAL A 367 8.90 19.03 13.99
C VAL A 367 10.17 18.94 13.15
N HIS A 368 10.05 19.26 11.85
CA HIS A 368 11.17 19.30 10.92
C HIS A 368 12.23 20.37 11.22
N MET A 369 11.93 21.36 12.09
CA MET A 369 12.92 22.37 12.51
C MET A 369 14.02 21.78 13.40
N THR A 370 13.71 20.69 14.12
CA THR A 370 14.66 19.89 14.90
C THR A 370 14.45 18.42 14.55
N PRO A 371 14.91 17.99 13.36
CA PRO A 371 14.51 16.71 12.78
C PRO A 371 14.91 15.55 13.70
N PRO A 372 13.95 14.76 14.18
CA PRO A 372 14.23 13.76 15.19
C PRO A 372 14.88 12.50 14.60
N GLN A 373 15.62 11.80 15.46
CA GLN A 373 16.15 10.49 15.13
C GLN A 373 15.12 9.40 15.42
N VAL A 374 15.03 8.43 14.52
CA VAL A 374 14.24 7.21 14.66
C VAL A 374 15.20 6.04 14.86
N LYS A 375 15.01 5.29 15.94
CA LYS A 375 15.74 4.07 16.24
C LYS A 375 14.84 2.86 16.01
N VAL A 376 15.40 1.83 15.37
CA VAL A 376 14.72 0.58 15.04
C VAL A 376 15.30 -0.54 15.88
N SER A 377 14.45 -1.37 16.45
CA SER A 377 14.82 -2.59 17.17
C SER A 377 13.89 -3.72 16.79
N ILE A 378 14.32 -4.97 16.97
CA ILE A 378 13.46 -6.14 16.79
C ILE A 378 13.06 -6.70 18.15
N ILE A 379 11.77 -6.96 18.32
CA ILE A 379 11.18 -7.44 19.56
C ILE A 379 10.33 -8.68 19.31
N SER A 380 10.20 -9.54 20.32
CA SER A 380 9.36 -10.73 20.30
C SER A 380 7.89 -10.40 20.60
N GLU A 381 7.03 -11.39 20.44
CA GLU A 381 5.63 -11.34 20.88
C GLU A 381 5.46 -11.01 22.36
N THR A 382 6.23 -11.65 23.23
CA THR A 382 6.17 -11.39 24.68
C THR A 382 6.58 -9.95 25.00
N GLN A 383 7.58 -9.42 24.30
CA GLN A 383 8.04 -8.05 24.47
C GLN A 383 7.03 -7.03 23.95
N ALA A 384 6.41 -7.28 22.80
CA ALA A 384 5.36 -6.39 22.27
C ALA A 384 4.14 -6.33 23.20
N ASN A 385 3.73 -7.49 23.75
CA ASN A 385 2.66 -7.55 24.74
C ASN A 385 3.00 -6.80 26.03
N ALA A 386 4.27 -6.84 26.48
CA ALA A 386 4.72 -6.09 27.64
C ALA A 386 4.73 -4.58 27.39
N LEU A 387 5.14 -4.14 26.18
CA LEU A 387 5.13 -2.72 25.79
C LEU A 387 3.73 -2.10 25.83
N LEU A 388 2.69 -2.84 25.46
CA LEU A 388 1.31 -2.35 25.54
C LEU A 388 0.78 -2.23 26.99
N LYS A 389 1.32 -3.02 27.93
CA LYS A 389 0.88 -3.02 29.34
C LYS A 389 1.62 -2.01 30.21
N SER A 390 2.83 -1.60 29.83
CA SER A 390 3.65 -0.65 30.60
C SER A 390 4.64 0.10 29.71
N GLU A 391 4.43 1.40 29.52
CA GLU A 391 5.36 2.29 28.81
C GLU A 391 6.76 2.30 29.44
N LYS A 392 6.89 1.99 30.74
CA LYS A 392 8.17 2.00 31.46
C LYS A 392 9.14 0.89 31.00
N MET A 393 8.66 -0.18 30.35
CA MET A 393 9.53 -1.25 29.83
C MET A 393 10.19 -0.93 28.48
N ALA A 394 9.77 0.12 27.77
CA ALA A 394 10.53 0.64 26.62
C ALA A 394 11.99 1.01 26.99
N LYS A 395 12.26 1.21 28.29
CA LYS A 395 13.59 1.48 28.86
C LYS A 395 14.43 0.23 29.19
N CYS A 396 13.89 -0.99 29.11
CA CYS A 396 14.59 -2.20 29.56
C CYS A 396 15.66 -2.71 28.57
N GLY A 397 15.76 -2.16 27.35
CA GLY A 397 16.87 -2.39 26.42
C GLY A 397 17.07 -3.82 25.89
N GLU A 398 16.31 -4.81 26.38
CA GLU A 398 16.37 -6.17 25.88
C GLU A 398 15.71 -6.26 24.51
N VAL A 399 16.53 -6.27 23.47
CA VAL A 399 16.10 -6.53 22.09
C VAL A 399 16.22 -8.01 21.77
N SER A 400 15.31 -8.52 20.95
CA SER A 400 15.32 -9.91 20.48
C SER A 400 16.41 -10.17 19.45
N GLY A 401 17.07 -9.15 18.91
CA GLY A 401 18.07 -9.33 17.86
C GLY A 401 18.90 -8.08 17.57
N GLU A 402 19.92 -8.26 16.75
CA GLU A 402 20.88 -7.22 16.35
C GLU A 402 20.60 -6.80 14.91
N ILE A 403 20.17 -5.55 14.72
CA ILE A 403 19.96 -4.91 13.42
C ILE A 403 21.07 -3.87 13.20
N LEU A 404 21.78 -3.97 12.08
CA LEU A 404 22.73 -2.95 11.63
C LEU A 404 22.01 -1.83 10.88
N ASN A 405 22.58 -0.62 10.92
CA ASN A 405 22.04 0.58 10.26
C ASN A 405 20.60 0.90 10.72
N ASN A 406 20.34 0.75 12.01
CA ASN A 406 19.03 0.80 12.63
C ASN A 406 18.64 2.20 13.15
N THR A 407 19.42 3.24 12.88
CA THR A 407 19.10 4.62 13.25
C THR A 407 19.07 5.49 11.99
N GLY A 408 18.09 6.38 11.89
CA GLY A 408 17.97 7.34 10.80
C GLY A 408 17.32 8.63 11.26
N THR A 409 17.70 9.76 10.66
CA THR A 409 17.09 11.06 10.94
C THR A 409 15.91 11.28 10.02
N MET A 410 14.80 11.83 10.53
CA MET A 410 13.66 12.19 9.68
C MET A 410 14.00 13.37 8.77
N GLU A 411 13.59 13.27 7.51
CA GLU A 411 13.81 14.26 6.46
C GLU A 411 12.46 14.85 6.04
N TYR A 412 12.42 16.17 5.86
CA TYR A 412 11.24 16.89 5.39
C TYR A 412 11.33 17.17 3.90
N HIS A 413 10.37 16.65 3.14
CA HIS A 413 10.25 16.87 1.72
C HIS A 413 9.29 18.05 1.44
N GLN A 414 9.82 19.21 1.05
CA GLN A 414 9.03 20.43 0.86
C GLN A 414 7.93 20.28 -0.21
N ALA A 415 8.21 19.57 -1.30
CA ALA A 415 7.25 19.40 -2.40
C ALA A 415 6.00 18.59 -1.99
N THR A 416 6.18 17.57 -1.15
CA THR A 416 5.10 16.68 -0.70
C THR A 416 4.61 16.99 0.71
N ARG A 417 5.27 17.91 1.42
CA ARG A 417 5.06 18.22 2.85
C ARG A 417 5.24 17.00 3.77
N GLN A 418 6.00 15.99 3.35
CA GLN A 418 6.16 14.75 4.09
C GLN A 418 7.37 14.81 5.04
N LEU A 419 7.15 14.45 6.30
CA LEU A 419 8.24 14.19 7.25
C LEU A 419 8.41 12.68 7.40
N SER A 420 9.48 12.11 6.84
CA SER A 420 9.68 10.66 6.80
C SER A 420 11.15 10.27 6.97
N VAL A 421 11.41 9.01 7.31
CA VAL A 421 12.75 8.42 7.29
C VAL A 421 12.70 7.11 6.51
N SER A 422 13.59 6.99 5.51
CA SER A 422 13.70 5.79 4.68
C SER A 422 14.97 5.02 5.01
N PHE A 423 14.82 3.89 5.68
CA PHE A 423 15.90 2.97 5.96
C PHE A 423 16.15 2.11 4.73
N ARG A 424 17.29 2.29 4.05
CA ARG A 424 17.60 1.60 2.78
C ARG A 424 18.51 0.38 2.93
N ASN A 425 19.26 0.28 4.02
CA ASN A 425 20.35 -0.69 4.19
C ASN A 425 20.34 -1.38 5.56
N MET A 426 19.15 -1.56 6.18
CA MET A 426 19.08 -2.32 7.43
C MET A 426 19.42 -3.79 7.18
N GLN A 427 20.05 -4.44 8.16
CA GLN A 427 20.40 -5.86 8.05
C GLN A 427 20.27 -6.54 9.42
N LEU A 428 19.54 -7.65 9.47
CA LEU A 428 19.42 -8.47 10.68
C LEU A 428 20.61 -9.44 10.76
N LYS A 429 21.49 -9.25 11.75
CA LYS A 429 22.69 -10.07 11.96
C LYS A 429 22.42 -11.29 12.83
N LYS A 430 21.75 -11.08 13.95
CA LYS A 430 21.49 -12.11 14.96
C LYS A 430 20.07 -11.99 15.48
N ILE A 431 19.48 -13.13 15.83
CA ILE A 431 18.17 -13.21 16.46
C ILE A 431 18.28 -14.19 17.63
N LYS A 432 17.83 -13.76 18.81
CA LYS A 432 17.64 -14.60 19.99
C LYS A 432 16.28 -15.26 19.84
N ARG A 433 16.25 -16.59 19.98
CA ARG A 433 15.03 -17.37 19.91
C ARG A 433 14.75 -17.98 21.26
N THR A 434 13.48 -18.10 21.59
CA THR A 434 13.06 -18.83 22.80
C THR A 434 13.24 -20.34 22.58
N GLU A 435 13.76 -21.05 23.58
CA GLU A 435 13.81 -22.52 23.54
C GLU A 435 12.39 -23.07 23.56
N LYS A 436 11.93 -23.65 22.44
CA LYS A 436 10.60 -24.23 22.32
C LYS A 436 10.60 -25.70 22.76
N LYS A 437 9.56 -26.10 23.51
CA LYS A 437 9.28 -27.50 23.90
C LYS A 437 8.16 -28.06 23.01
N GLY A 438 8.30 -29.26 22.47
CA GLY A 438 7.22 -29.99 21.76
C GLY A 438 7.22 -29.83 20.23
N THR A 439 6.03 -29.74 19.62
CA THR A 439 5.77 -29.74 18.15
C THR A 439 5.77 -28.34 17.51
N GLU A 440 6.07 -27.29 18.28
CA GLU A 440 6.08 -25.92 17.75
C GLU A 440 7.25 -25.67 16.81
N SER A 441 6.96 -25.10 15.63
CA SER A 441 8.01 -24.77 14.68
C SER A 441 8.64 -23.43 15.03
N VAL A 442 9.95 -23.31 14.77
CA VAL A 442 10.66 -22.03 14.74
C VAL A 442 9.98 -21.02 13.81
N MET A 443 9.30 -21.51 12.77
CA MET A 443 8.61 -20.72 11.76
C MET A 443 7.28 -20.13 12.23
N ASP A 444 6.84 -20.51 13.43
CA ASP A 444 5.67 -19.94 14.10
C ASP A 444 6.05 -18.75 15.01
N GLU A 445 7.34 -18.55 15.29
CA GLU A 445 7.83 -17.45 16.12
C GLU A 445 7.75 -16.13 15.35
N LYS A 446 6.86 -15.24 15.82
CA LYS A 446 6.63 -13.92 15.24
C LYS A 446 7.43 -12.87 16.01
N PHE A 447 8.04 -11.97 15.25
CA PHE A 447 8.72 -10.78 15.75
C PHE A 447 8.07 -9.54 15.17
N SER A 448 8.40 -8.37 15.71
CA SER A 448 8.07 -7.07 15.11
C SER A 448 9.26 -6.14 15.18
N LEU A 449 9.39 -5.27 14.19
CA LEU A 449 10.28 -4.13 14.26
C LEU A 449 9.57 -3.01 15.02
N LEU A 450 10.23 -2.50 16.06
CA LEU A 450 9.81 -1.38 16.87
C LEU A 450 10.59 -0.15 16.43
N PHE A 451 9.88 0.82 15.87
CA PHE A 451 10.40 2.13 15.50
C PHE A 451 10.07 3.10 16.62
N GLN A 452 11.06 3.83 17.13
CA GLN A 452 10.88 4.77 18.25
C GLN A 452 11.56 6.10 17.94
N SER A 453 10.93 7.19 18.38
CA SER A 453 11.47 8.53 18.25
C SER A 453 11.02 9.42 19.40
N GLN A 454 11.75 10.51 19.62
CA GLN A 454 11.42 11.52 20.62
C GLN A 454 11.68 12.91 20.05
N PHE A 455 10.72 13.82 20.24
CA PHE A 455 10.83 15.22 19.80
C PHE A 455 9.97 16.14 20.66
N CYS A 456 10.21 17.45 20.53
CA CYS A 456 9.46 18.48 21.23
C CYS A 456 8.61 19.30 20.23
N VAL A 457 7.43 19.76 20.67
CA VAL A 457 6.52 20.61 19.90
C VAL A 457 6.22 21.87 20.70
N GLY A 458 5.98 23.00 20.01
CA GLY A 458 5.61 24.26 20.65
C GLY A 458 6.76 24.95 21.39
N GLY A 459 7.95 25.01 20.80
CA GLY A 459 9.11 25.66 21.42
C GLY A 459 9.68 24.93 22.64
N GLY A 460 9.42 23.62 22.77
CA GLY A 460 9.89 22.81 23.89
C GLY A 460 8.85 22.54 24.98
N GLU A 461 7.64 23.10 24.85
CA GLU A 461 6.58 22.95 25.86
C GLU A 461 6.11 21.49 26.01
N LEU A 462 5.95 20.78 24.90
CA LEU A 462 5.45 19.41 24.89
C LEU A 462 6.51 18.47 24.34
N VAL A 463 6.83 17.43 25.11
CA VAL A 463 7.78 16.38 24.71
C VAL A 463 6.99 15.11 24.39
N PHE A 464 7.11 14.63 23.16
CA PHE A 464 6.47 13.41 22.70
C PHE A 464 7.50 12.28 22.54
N GLN A 465 7.17 11.13 23.10
CA GLN A 465 7.81 9.86 22.78
C GLN A 465 6.83 9.06 21.93
N VAL A 466 7.21 8.81 20.68
CA VAL A 466 6.38 8.08 19.73
C VAL A 466 7.02 6.76 19.37
N TRP A 467 6.18 5.76 19.15
CA TRP A 467 6.64 4.47 18.66
C TRP A 467 5.56 3.79 17.83
N THR A 468 5.97 2.90 16.93
CA THR A 468 5.07 2.06 16.14
C THR A 468 5.71 0.70 15.88
N LEU A 469 4.86 -0.32 15.77
CA LEU A 469 5.24 -1.68 15.45
C LEU A 469 4.99 -1.99 13.98
N SER A 470 5.91 -2.73 13.35
CA SER A 470 5.67 -3.31 12.04
C SER A 470 4.59 -4.38 12.09
N LEU A 471 4.11 -4.78 10.92
CA LEU A 471 3.42 -6.05 10.82
C LEU A 471 4.34 -7.20 11.29
N PRO A 472 3.75 -8.33 11.72
CA PRO A 472 4.54 -9.46 12.15
C PRO A 472 5.51 -9.93 11.09
N VAL A 473 6.75 -10.18 11.53
CA VAL A 473 7.83 -10.70 10.71
C VAL A 473 8.27 -12.07 11.23
N VAL A 474 8.60 -12.97 10.31
CA VAL A 474 9.15 -14.29 10.60
C VAL A 474 10.57 -14.37 10.05
N VAL A 475 11.52 -14.77 10.90
CA VAL A 475 12.95 -14.77 10.57
C VAL A 475 13.41 -16.16 10.14
N ILE A 476 13.90 -16.27 8.90
CA ILE A 476 14.49 -17.49 8.32
C ILE A 476 16.02 -17.41 8.25
N VAL A 477 16.66 -18.58 8.28
CA VAL A 477 18.10 -18.72 7.99
C VAL A 477 18.33 -19.33 6.61
N HIS A 478 17.41 -20.18 6.14
CA HIS A 478 17.54 -20.88 4.86
C HIS A 478 16.24 -20.78 4.04
N GLY A 479 16.37 -20.80 2.70
CA GLY A 479 15.24 -20.58 1.78
C GLY A 479 14.19 -21.70 1.80
N ASN A 480 14.55 -22.91 2.23
CA ASN A 480 13.60 -24.02 2.39
C ASN A 480 12.56 -23.77 3.50
N GLN A 481 12.80 -22.79 4.39
CA GLN A 481 11.86 -22.42 5.45
C GLN A 481 10.80 -21.41 4.97
N GLU A 482 11.03 -20.79 3.82
CA GLU A 482 10.16 -19.76 3.25
C GLU A 482 8.68 -20.19 3.13
N PRO A 483 8.34 -21.42 2.66
CA PRO A 483 6.94 -21.86 2.60
C PRO A 483 6.26 -21.79 3.96
N HIS A 484 6.90 -22.31 5.02
CA HIS A 484 6.33 -22.28 6.37
C HIS A 484 6.25 -20.87 6.94
N ALA A 485 7.26 -20.02 6.70
CA ALA A 485 7.23 -18.61 7.10
C ALA A 485 6.02 -17.89 6.52
N TRP A 486 5.80 -18.09 5.21
CA TRP A 486 4.68 -17.48 4.52
C TRP A 486 3.34 -18.04 4.96
N ALA A 487 3.25 -19.28 5.47
CA ALA A 487 2.02 -19.78 6.07
C ALA A 487 1.59 -18.88 7.24
N THR A 488 2.53 -18.64 8.16
CA THR A 488 2.32 -17.85 9.38
C THR A 488 1.96 -16.42 9.04
N VAL A 489 2.69 -15.81 8.11
CA VAL A 489 2.44 -14.44 7.65
C VAL A 489 1.09 -14.33 6.94
N THR A 490 0.76 -15.27 6.06
CA THR A 490 -0.49 -15.21 5.28
C THR A 490 -1.70 -15.31 6.20
N TRP A 491 -1.66 -16.23 7.17
CA TRP A 491 -2.72 -16.42 8.14
C TRP A 491 -2.89 -15.21 9.06
N ASP A 492 -1.78 -14.63 9.53
CA ASP A 492 -1.83 -13.44 10.38
C ASP A 492 -2.39 -12.23 9.63
N ASN A 493 -1.89 -11.95 8.42
CA ASN A 493 -2.38 -10.84 7.61
C ASN A 493 -3.87 -11.00 7.26
N ALA A 494 -4.33 -12.21 6.96
CA ALA A 494 -5.70 -12.46 6.55
C ALA A 494 -6.69 -12.34 7.72
N PHE A 495 -6.35 -12.89 8.90
CA PHE A 495 -7.34 -13.16 9.95
C PHE A 495 -7.08 -12.44 11.28
N ALA A 496 -6.09 -11.54 11.35
CA ALA A 496 -5.91 -10.67 12.51
C ALA A 496 -7.12 -9.73 12.69
N GLU A 497 -7.69 -9.72 13.91
CA GLU A 497 -8.75 -8.78 14.28
C GLU A 497 -8.18 -7.39 14.64
N PRO A 498 -8.87 -6.29 14.31
CA PRO A 498 -8.48 -4.95 14.78
C PRO A 498 -8.45 -4.87 16.30
N GLY A 499 -7.40 -4.26 16.87
CA GLY A 499 -7.27 -4.10 18.32
C GLY A 499 -6.91 -5.37 19.11
N ARG A 500 -6.61 -6.49 18.44
CA ARG A 500 -6.14 -7.73 19.07
C ARG A 500 -4.91 -7.52 19.95
N GLN A 501 -4.67 -8.44 20.88
CA GLN A 501 -3.34 -8.56 21.47
C GLN A 501 -2.32 -8.87 20.37
N PRO A 502 -1.11 -8.25 20.40
CA PRO A 502 -0.06 -8.49 19.43
C PRO A 502 0.06 -9.97 19.08
N PHE A 503 0.06 -10.26 17.78
CA PHE A 503 0.30 -11.59 17.19
C PHE A 503 -0.78 -12.67 17.41
N GLN A 504 -1.85 -12.37 18.16
CA GLN A 504 -2.99 -13.27 18.35
C GLN A 504 -3.78 -13.49 17.06
N VAL A 505 -3.99 -14.74 16.67
CA VAL A 505 -4.77 -15.09 15.45
C VAL A 505 -5.78 -16.17 15.77
N PRO A 506 -6.92 -16.23 15.05
CA PRO A 506 -7.87 -17.32 15.20
C PRO A 506 -7.24 -18.68 14.89
N GLU A 507 -7.56 -19.70 15.70
CA GLU A 507 -7.13 -21.08 15.47
C GLU A 507 -7.90 -21.73 14.32
N LYS A 508 -9.15 -21.31 14.11
CA LYS A 508 -10.04 -21.82 13.05
C LYS A 508 -10.76 -20.67 12.37
N VAL A 509 -10.94 -20.76 11.05
CA VAL A 509 -11.52 -19.70 10.23
C VAL A 509 -12.50 -20.31 9.21
N PRO A 510 -13.64 -19.66 8.91
CA PRO A 510 -14.56 -20.10 7.85
C PRO A 510 -13.86 -20.18 6.49
N TRP A 511 -14.16 -21.24 5.72
CA TRP A 511 -13.57 -21.47 4.40
C TRP A 511 -13.75 -20.28 3.46
N ALA A 512 -14.90 -19.59 3.48
CA ALA A 512 -15.13 -18.42 2.63
C ALA A 512 -14.02 -17.36 2.79
N GLN A 513 -13.55 -17.11 4.02
CA GLN A 513 -12.47 -16.17 4.28
C GLN A 513 -11.11 -16.73 3.87
N VAL A 514 -10.88 -18.04 4.07
CA VAL A 514 -9.65 -18.72 3.64
C VAL A 514 -9.53 -18.73 2.12
N ALA A 515 -10.62 -19.05 1.42
CA ALA A 515 -10.72 -19.03 -0.03
C ALA A 515 -10.36 -17.65 -0.60
N GLU A 516 -10.90 -16.58 -0.01
CA GLU A 516 -10.57 -15.21 -0.41
C GLU A 516 -9.08 -14.89 -0.19
N ALA A 517 -8.51 -15.29 0.96
CA ALA A 517 -7.09 -15.09 1.24
C ALA A 517 -6.18 -15.88 0.27
N LEU A 518 -6.54 -17.12 -0.07
CA LEU A 518 -5.84 -17.94 -1.06
C LEU A 518 -5.94 -17.31 -2.45
N ASN A 519 -7.13 -16.87 -2.87
CA ASN A 519 -7.38 -16.24 -4.15
C ASN A 519 -6.59 -14.93 -4.29
N MET A 520 -6.65 -14.06 -3.28
CA MET A 520 -5.89 -12.81 -3.21
C MET A 520 -4.39 -13.06 -3.41
N LYS A 521 -3.85 -14.03 -2.68
CA LYS A 521 -2.43 -14.37 -2.76
C LYS A 521 -2.05 -14.98 -4.11
N PHE A 522 -2.87 -15.89 -4.62
CA PHE A 522 -2.63 -16.55 -5.89
C PHE A 522 -2.71 -15.57 -7.06
N ARG A 523 -3.72 -14.69 -7.07
CA ARG A 523 -3.92 -13.64 -8.07
C ARG A 523 -2.72 -12.70 -8.11
N SER A 524 -2.25 -12.24 -6.96
CA SER A 524 -1.09 -11.34 -6.88
C SER A 524 0.19 -12.00 -7.44
N ALA A 525 0.42 -13.27 -7.10
CA ALA A 525 1.59 -14.00 -7.56
C ALA A 525 1.55 -14.37 -9.05
N THR A 526 0.38 -14.75 -9.57
CA THR A 526 0.24 -15.39 -10.90
C THR A 526 -0.40 -14.49 -11.95
N GLY A 527 -1.01 -13.37 -11.56
CA GLY A 527 -1.63 -12.40 -12.45
C GLY A 527 -3.10 -12.68 -12.82
N HIS A 528 -3.66 -13.83 -12.45
CA HIS A 528 -5.08 -14.15 -12.69
C HIS A 528 -5.71 -14.85 -11.47
N PRO A 529 -6.96 -14.52 -11.08
CA PRO A 529 -7.63 -15.12 -9.93
C PRO A 529 -7.97 -16.61 -10.12
N LEU A 530 -8.20 -17.28 -9.01
CA LEU A 530 -8.79 -18.62 -8.94
C LEU A 530 -10.28 -18.55 -9.30
N THR A 531 -10.75 -19.54 -10.05
CA THR A 531 -12.20 -19.70 -10.33
C THR A 531 -12.91 -20.39 -9.16
N GLU A 532 -14.25 -20.34 -9.15
CA GLU A 532 -15.05 -21.02 -8.13
C GLU A 532 -14.77 -22.52 -8.09
N ASP A 533 -14.61 -23.16 -9.25
CA ASP A 533 -14.24 -24.58 -9.34
C ASP A 533 -12.85 -24.85 -8.74
N ASN A 534 -11.89 -23.93 -8.90
CA ASN A 534 -10.58 -24.05 -8.26
C ASN A 534 -10.70 -23.93 -6.74
N LEU A 535 -11.49 -22.98 -6.24
CA LEU A 535 -11.72 -22.80 -4.80
C LEU A 535 -12.42 -24.02 -4.20
N ARG A 536 -13.38 -24.61 -4.91
CA ARG A 536 -14.02 -25.86 -4.49
C ARG A 536 -13.04 -27.02 -4.43
N PHE A 537 -12.19 -27.20 -5.44
CA PHE A 537 -11.13 -28.21 -5.42
C PHE A 537 -10.21 -28.02 -4.21
N LEU A 538 -9.82 -26.78 -3.91
CA LEU A 538 -8.98 -26.45 -2.77
C LEU A 538 -9.68 -26.75 -1.44
N ALA A 539 -10.98 -26.49 -1.34
CA ALA A 539 -11.79 -26.79 -0.16
C ALA A 539 -11.79 -28.29 0.12
N GLU A 540 -12.13 -29.09 -0.90
CA GLU A 540 -12.18 -30.55 -0.81
C GLU A 540 -10.81 -31.12 -0.39
N LYS A 541 -9.72 -30.56 -0.93
CA LYS A 541 -8.35 -30.94 -0.57
C LYS A 541 -7.98 -30.53 0.86
N ALA A 542 -8.30 -29.31 1.29
CA ALA A 542 -7.98 -28.79 2.62
C ALA A 542 -8.74 -29.54 3.72
N PHE A 543 -10.02 -29.85 3.50
CA PHE A 543 -10.85 -30.62 4.43
C PHE A 543 -10.66 -32.13 4.34
N ARG A 544 -9.80 -32.62 3.44
CA ARG A 544 -9.57 -34.06 3.22
C ARG A 544 -10.87 -34.78 2.84
N SER A 545 -11.77 -34.09 2.13
CA SER A 545 -13.07 -34.61 1.72
C SER A 545 -12.89 -35.55 0.53
N ASN A 546 -13.39 -36.77 0.64
CA ASN A 546 -13.31 -37.78 -0.41
C ASN A 546 -14.35 -37.54 -1.52
N GLY A 547 -14.33 -36.38 -2.20
CA GLY A 547 -14.91 -36.09 -3.52
C GLY A 547 -16.33 -36.53 -3.89
N ASN A 548 -17.07 -37.20 -3.00
CA ASN A 548 -18.38 -37.80 -3.20
C ASN A 548 -19.51 -36.83 -2.79
N SER A 549 -19.15 -35.66 -2.27
CA SER A 549 -20.08 -34.63 -1.82
C SER A 549 -20.38 -33.64 -2.95
N ILE A 550 -21.01 -34.12 -4.03
CA ILE A 550 -21.46 -33.23 -5.11
C ILE A 550 -22.49 -32.26 -4.53
N GLY A 551 -22.16 -30.97 -4.44
CA GLY A 551 -23.04 -29.91 -3.93
C GLY A 551 -22.83 -29.55 -2.45
N GLN A 552 -21.74 -30.00 -1.81
CA GLN A 552 -21.43 -29.56 -0.45
C GLN A 552 -20.97 -28.10 -0.44
N ASP A 553 -21.69 -27.28 0.32
CA ASP A 553 -21.27 -25.90 0.60
C ASP A 553 -20.20 -25.90 1.70
N TYR A 554 -18.99 -25.50 1.33
CA TYR A 554 -17.85 -25.41 2.25
C TYR A 554 -17.79 -24.06 2.97
N SER A 555 -18.54 -23.04 2.54
CA SER A 555 -18.34 -21.62 2.91
C SER A 555 -18.24 -21.37 4.42
N ASN A 556 -19.11 -22.02 5.20
CA ASN A 556 -19.18 -21.88 6.66
C ASN A 556 -18.39 -22.95 7.44
N MET A 557 -17.77 -23.92 6.75
CA MET A 557 -16.92 -24.91 7.39
C MET A 557 -15.65 -24.26 7.92
N LEU A 558 -15.28 -24.59 9.15
CA LEU A 558 -14.12 -24.01 9.82
C LEU A 558 -12.86 -24.83 9.51
N LEU A 559 -11.89 -24.22 8.83
CA LEU A 559 -10.56 -24.80 8.62
C LEU A 559 -9.65 -24.39 9.78
N SER A 560 -8.95 -25.36 10.39
CA SER A 560 -7.98 -25.06 11.45
C SER A 560 -6.60 -24.70 10.89
N TRP A 561 -5.83 -23.92 11.65
CA TRP A 561 -4.42 -23.64 11.39
C TRP A 561 -3.60 -24.94 11.23
N ALA A 562 -3.92 -25.95 12.04
CA ALA A 562 -3.25 -27.25 11.97
C ALA A 562 -3.53 -27.95 10.62
N GLN A 563 -4.78 -28.00 10.17
CA GLN A 563 -5.15 -28.56 8.87
C GLN A 563 -4.54 -27.77 7.70
N PHE A 564 -4.41 -26.45 7.85
CA PHE A 564 -3.85 -25.58 6.84
C PHE A 564 -2.36 -25.84 6.59
N CYS A 565 -1.52 -25.93 7.64
CA CYS A 565 -0.07 -25.97 7.47
C CYS A 565 0.75 -26.81 8.48
N LYS A 566 0.11 -27.64 9.31
CA LYS A 566 0.82 -28.53 10.27
C LYS A 566 0.61 -30.00 9.97
N GLU A 567 -0.63 -30.37 9.69
CA GLU A 567 -0.98 -31.75 9.43
C GLU A 567 -0.70 -32.10 7.97
N PRO A 568 0.03 -33.18 7.69
CA PRO A 568 0.25 -33.62 6.31
C PRO A 568 -1.06 -34.04 5.66
N LEU A 569 -1.17 -33.87 4.34
CA LEU A 569 -2.29 -34.38 3.55
C LEU A 569 -2.33 -35.93 3.59
N PRO A 570 -3.51 -36.56 3.42
CA PRO A 570 -3.62 -38.02 3.43
C PRO A 570 -2.65 -38.69 2.47
N GLU A 571 -1.94 -39.73 2.95
CA GLU A 571 -0.92 -40.48 2.20
C GLU A 571 0.31 -39.66 1.77
N ARG A 572 0.46 -38.41 2.24
CA ARG A 572 1.52 -37.49 1.82
C ARG A 572 2.40 -37.11 2.99
N ASN A 573 3.60 -36.61 2.70
CA ASN A 573 4.55 -36.11 3.70
C ASN A 573 4.61 -34.57 3.78
N PHE A 574 3.68 -33.88 3.11
CA PHE A 574 3.57 -32.43 3.08
C PHE A 574 2.13 -31.99 3.38
N THR A 575 2.00 -30.76 3.86
CA THR A 575 0.76 -30.11 4.28
C THR A 575 0.02 -29.49 3.09
N PHE A 576 -1.25 -29.09 3.32
CA PHE A 576 -2.04 -28.38 2.31
C PHE A 576 -1.33 -27.10 1.82
N TRP A 577 -0.83 -26.30 2.76
CA TRP A 577 -0.15 -25.06 2.43
C TRP A 577 1.15 -25.25 1.64
N GLU A 578 1.99 -26.22 2.01
CA GLU A 578 3.23 -26.49 1.26
C GLU A 578 2.94 -26.84 -0.20
N TRP A 579 1.91 -27.66 -0.41
CA TRP A 579 1.44 -28.01 -1.75
C TRP A 579 0.93 -26.78 -2.51
N PHE A 580 0.04 -25.99 -1.89
CA PHE A 580 -0.52 -24.79 -2.51
C PHE A 580 0.57 -23.76 -2.83
N TYR A 581 1.51 -23.54 -1.91
CA TYR A 581 2.64 -22.65 -2.08
C TYR A 581 3.54 -23.10 -3.23
N ALA A 582 3.84 -24.40 -3.32
CA ALA A 582 4.66 -24.93 -4.40
C ALA A 582 3.98 -24.78 -5.78
N VAL A 583 2.67 -25.00 -5.86
CA VAL A 583 1.86 -24.77 -7.07
C VAL A 583 1.88 -23.29 -7.47
N MET A 584 1.63 -22.39 -6.52
CA MET A 584 1.68 -20.94 -6.75
C MET A 584 3.07 -20.49 -7.21
N LYS A 585 4.14 -21.02 -6.59
CA LYS A 585 5.53 -20.71 -6.95
C LYS A 585 5.87 -21.18 -8.37
N LEU A 586 5.54 -22.44 -8.71
CA LEU A 586 5.73 -22.98 -10.05
C LEU A 586 5.01 -22.11 -11.09
N THR A 587 3.78 -21.73 -10.78
CA THR A 587 2.93 -20.95 -11.70
C THR A 587 3.48 -19.55 -11.91
N ARG A 588 3.86 -18.87 -10.82
CA ARG A 588 4.51 -17.55 -10.87
C ARG A 588 5.78 -17.55 -11.71
N GLU A 589 6.64 -18.55 -11.51
CA GLU A 589 8.00 -18.56 -12.07
C GLU A 589 8.05 -19.09 -13.51
N HIS A 590 7.22 -20.08 -13.85
CA HIS A 590 7.34 -20.80 -15.13
C HIS A 590 6.07 -20.81 -15.99
N LEU A 591 4.89 -20.63 -15.39
CA LEU A 591 3.60 -20.87 -16.07
C LEU A 591 2.69 -19.64 -16.12
N ARG A 592 3.21 -18.46 -15.79
CA ARG A 592 2.42 -17.22 -15.61
C ARG A 592 1.64 -16.87 -16.88
N GLY A 593 2.27 -16.93 -18.05
CA GLY A 593 1.64 -16.65 -19.34
C GLY A 593 0.46 -17.59 -19.62
N PRO A 594 0.70 -18.91 -19.75
CA PRO A 594 -0.37 -19.88 -19.98
C PRO A 594 -1.48 -19.88 -18.92
N TRP A 595 -1.16 -19.52 -17.67
CA TRP A 595 -2.17 -19.34 -16.61
C TRP A 595 -3.07 -18.13 -16.87
N ILE A 596 -2.51 -16.97 -17.19
CA ILE A 596 -3.28 -15.74 -17.48
C ILE A 596 -4.21 -15.95 -18.68
N ASP A 597 -3.75 -16.68 -19.69
CA ASP A 597 -4.53 -17.04 -20.88
C ASP A 597 -5.58 -18.13 -20.65
N ARG A 598 -5.62 -18.73 -19.44
CA ARG A 598 -6.53 -19.82 -19.07
C ARG A 598 -6.32 -21.11 -19.86
N TYR A 599 -5.09 -21.35 -20.32
CA TYR A 599 -4.73 -22.62 -20.98
C TYR A 599 -4.40 -23.74 -20.01
N ILE A 600 -4.27 -23.44 -18.72
CA ILE A 600 -4.04 -24.42 -17.65
C ILE A 600 -5.31 -24.52 -16.79
N LEU A 601 -5.93 -25.71 -16.77
CA LEU A 601 -7.04 -25.98 -15.84
C LEU A 601 -6.55 -26.07 -14.39
N GLY A 602 -5.42 -26.74 -14.18
CA GLY A 602 -4.67 -26.72 -12.91
C GLY A 602 -5.33 -27.51 -11.79
N PHE A 603 -6.35 -26.95 -11.15
CA PHE A 603 -6.97 -27.46 -9.92
C PHE A 603 -8.09 -28.47 -10.22
N ILE A 604 -7.72 -29.63 -10.74
CA ILE A 604 -8.65 -30.74 -11.01
C ILE A 604 -8.04 -32.08 -10.55
N ARG A 605 -8.89 -33.00 -10.10
CA ARG A 605 -8.46 -34.34 -9.65
C ARG A 605 -8.05 -35.21 -10.83
N LYS A 606 -7.23 -36.24 -10.53
CA LYS A 606 -6.91 -37.32 -11.49
C LYS A 606 -8.18 -37.90 -12.14
N LYS A 607 -9.13 -38.36 -11.33
CA LYS A 607 -10.38 -38.96 -11.82
C LYS A 607 -11.22 -37.99 -12.68
N GLN A 608 -11.30 -36.73 -12.27
CA GLN A 608 -12.03 -35.70 -13.02
C GLN A 608 -11.37 -35.43 -14.38
N ALA A 609 -10.03 -35.39 -14.45
CA ALA A 609 -9.31 -35.27 -15.70
C ALA A 609 -9.56 -36.46 -16.64
N GLU A 610 -9.61 -37.68 -16.11
CA GLU A 610 -9.96 -38.89 -16.88
C GLU A 610 -11.39 -38.80 -17.43
N GLU A 611 -12.36 -38.42 -16.59
CA GLU A 611 -13.77 -38.27 -16.99
C GLU A 611 -13.95 -37.16 -18.05
N MET A 612 -13.25 -36.03 -17.91
CA MET A 612 -13.30 -34.92 -18.88
C MET A 612 -12.72 -35.31 -20.24
N LEU A 613 -11.67 -36.14 -20.26
CA LEU A 613 -10.99 -36.57 -21.48
C LEU A 613 -11.62 -37.81 -22.14
N ALA A 614 -12.37 -38.64 -21.38
CA ALA A 614 -12.87 -39.93 -21.86
C ALA A 614 -13.69 -39.88 -23.16
N ASN A 615 -14.36 -38.75 -23.42
CA ASN A 615 -15.20 -38.55 -24.62
C ASN A 615 -14.60 -37.55 -25.63
N CYS A 616 -13.34 -37.16 -25.46
CA CYS A 616 -12.66 -36.22 -26.36
C CYS A 616 -11.97 -36.94 -27.53
N ALA A 617 -11.61 -36.19 -28.57
CA ALA A 617 -10.86 -36.71 -29.71
C ALA A 617 -9.43 -37.14 -29.30
N VAL A 618 -8.86 -38.12 -30.01
CA VAL A 618 -7.48 -38.57 -29.81
C VAL A 618 -6.50 -37.40 -29.96
N GLY A 619 -5.52 -37.31 -29.08
CA GLY A 619 -4.57 -36.20 -29.02
C GLY A 619 -5.10 -34.96 -28.29
N THR A 620 -6.34 -34.99 -27.77
CA THR A 620 -6.83 -33.97 -26.84
C THR A 620 -6.11 -34.10 -25.50
N PHE A 621 -5.63 -32.99 -24.96
CA PHE A 621 -4.88 -32.96 -23.71
C PHE A 621 -5.30 -31.80 -22.80
N LEU A 622 -5.01 -31.94 -21.52
CA LEU A 622 -5.16 -30.91 -20.51
C LEU A 622 -4.00 -30.94 -19.53
N MET A 623 -3.86 -29.88 -18.74
CA MET A 623 -2.83 -29.79 -17.71
C MET A 623 -3.46 -29.59 -16.34
N ARG A 624 -2.97 -30.37 -15.37
CA ARG A 624 -3.39 -30.28 -13.97
C ARG A 624 -2.17 -30.29 -13.04
N TYR A 625 -2.30 -29.66 -11.89
CA TYR A 625 -1.28 -29.75 -10.85
C TYR A 625 -1.27 -31.15 -10.25
N SER A 626 -0.08 -31.64 -9.95
CA SER A 626 0.11 -32.93 -9.33
C SER A 626 -0.33 -32.88 -7.88
N ASP A 627 -1.18 -33.83 -7.49
CA ASP A 627 -1.43 -34.07 -6.07
C ASP A 627 -0.20 -34.69 -5.43
N SER A 628 0.55 -35.54 -6.16
CA SER A 628 1.69 -36.41 -5.80
C SER A 628 3.00 -35.68 -5.54
N GLU A 629 3.26 -34.66 -6.32
CA GLU A 629 4.57 -34.04 -6.40
C GLU A 629 4.46 -32.53 -6.14
N LEU A 630 5.22 -32.05 -5.17
CA LEU A 630 5.21 -30.63 -4.79
C LEU A 630 5.66 -29.77 -5.98
N GLY A 631 4.80 -28.82 -6.37
CA GLY A 631 5.09 -27.94 -7.50
C GLY A 631 5.29 -28.70 -8.81
N GLY A 632 4.58 -29.82 -8.98
CA GLY A 632 4.52 -30.58 -10.23
C GLY A 632 3.28 -30.21 -11.05
N ILE A 633 3.42 -30.17 -12.38
CA ILE A 633 2.31 -30.10 -13.33
C ILE A 633 2.37 -31.30 -14.27
N THR A 634 1.26 -31.99 -14.47
CA THR A 634 1.16 -33.17 -15.34
C THR A 634 0.28 -32.85 -16.55
N ILE A 635 0.60 -33.49 -17.67
CA ILE A 635 -0.17 -33.45 -18.91
C ILE A 635 -0.94 -34.77 -19.00
N ALA A 636 -2.25 -34.68 -19.08
CA ALA A 636 -3.13 -35.81 -19.34
C ALA A 636 -3.65 -35.72 -20.78
N TRP A 637 -3.69 -36.82 -21.52
CA TRP A 637 -4.15 -36.83 -22.91
C TRP A 637 -4.90 -38.11 -23.29
N VAL A 638 -5.72 -38.01 -24.34
CA VAL A 638 -6.43 -39.13 -24.94
C VAL A 638 -5.53 -39.83 -25.95
N GLY A 639 -5.35 -41.13 -25.77
CA GLY A 639 -4.57 -41.97 -26.65
C GLY A 639 -5.39 -42.79 -27.65
N ASP A 640 -4.70 -43.46 -28.58
CA ASP A 640 -5.35 -44.34 -29.56
C ASP A 640 -5.89 -45.63 -28.90
N GLN A 641 -7.03 -46.13 -29.38
CA GLN A 641 -7.90 -47.13 -28.72
C GLN A 641 -7.34 -48.57 -28.65
N ALA A 642 -6.05 -48.78 -28.90
CA ALA A 642 -5.43 -50.10 -28.92
C ALA A 642 -5.14 -50.67 -27.51
N THR A 643 -5.24 -49.86 -26.45
CA THR A 643 -5.01 -50.25 -25.04
C THR A 643 -6.25 -50.08 -24.19
N SER A 644 -6.40 -50.89 -23.14
CA SER A 644 -7.53 -50.87 -22.18
C SER A 644 -7.70 -49.57 -21.39
N GLU A 645 -6.73 -48.65 -21.45
CA GLU A 645 -6.79 -47.30 -20.89
C GLU A 645 -6.83 -46.26 -22.03
N HIS A 646 -7.85 -45.40 -22.02
CA HIS A 646 -8.06 -44.36 -23.05
C HIS A 646 -7.36 -43.02 -22.72
N VAL A 647 -6.99 -42.80 -21.45
CA VAL A 647 -6.40 -41.55 -20.96
C VAL A 647 -5.05 -41.85 -20.30
N PHE A 648 -4.01 -41.18 -20.78
CA PHE A 648 -2.65 -41.29 -20.27
C PHE A 648 -2.28 -40.03 -19.47
N MET A 649 -1.37 -40.17 -18.51
CA MET A 649 -0.85 -39.04 -17.72
C MET A 649 0.67 -39.12 -17.60
N LEU A 650 1.36 -38.03 -17.96
CA LEU A 650 2.80 -37.96 -17.83
C LEU A 650 3.21 -37.83 -16.36
N GLN A 651 4.42 -38.28 -16.06
CA GLN A 651 5.07 -37.91 -14.81
C GLN A 651 5.11 -36.38 -14.69
N PRO A 652 4.81 -35.80 -13.51
CA PRO A 652 4.76 -34.35 -13.37
C PRO A 652 6.10 -33.68 -13.67
N PHE A 653 6.03 -32.53 -14.34
CA PHE A 653 7.15 -31.62 -14.52
C PHE A 653 7.22 -30.63 -13.38
N THR A 654 8.42 -30.40 -12.87
CA THR A 654 8.72 -29.49 -11.77
C THR A 654 9.50 -28.27 -12.25
N SER A 655 9.79 -27.34 -11.34
CA SER A 655 10.68 -26.21 -11.62
C SER A 655 12.07 -26.63 -12.13
N LYS A 656 12.55 -27.83 -11.77
CA LYS A 656 13.85 -28.32 -12.28
C LYS A 656 13.78 -28.63 -13.77
N ASP A 657 12.65 -29.17 -14.21
CA ASP A 657 12.42 -29.53 -15.61
C ASP A 657 12.26 -28.27 -16.48
N PHE A 658 11.58 -27.26 -15.95
CA PHE A 658 11.39 -25.98 -16.65
C PHE A 658 12.63 -25.09 -16.68
N ALA A 659 13.56 -25.28 -15.73
CA ALA A 659 14.88 -24.65 -15.80
C ALA A 659 15.71 -25.16 -17.00
N ILE A 660 15.42 -26.37 -17.49
CA ILE A 660 16.09 -26.97 -18.65
C ILE A 660 15.36 -26.59 -19.95
N ARG A 661 14.03 -26.73 -19.97
CA ARG A 661 13.19 -26.48 -21.15
C ARG A 661 11.77 -26.10 -20.75
N SER A 662 11.24 -25.05 -21.37
CA SER A 662 9.92 -24.48 -21.04
C SER A 662 8.78 -25.47 -21.29
N LEU A 663 7.64 -25.28 -20.62
CA LEU A 663 6.44 -26.10 -20.86
C LEU A 663 6.00 -26.06 -22.34
N ALA A 664 6.01 -24.87 -22.95
CA ALA A 664 5.56 -24.70 -24.33
C ALA A 664 6.44 -25.47 -25.32
N ASP A 665 7.76 -25.41 -25.17
CA ASP A 665 8.69 -26.16 -26.03
C ASP A 665 8.54 -27.67 -25.84
N ARG A 666 8.29 -28.13 -24.60
CA ARG A 666 8.00 -29.55 -24.34
C ARG A 666 6.71 -30.01 -25.02
N LEU A 667 5.67 -29.17 -25.02
CA LEU A 667 4.41 -29.42 -25.73
C LEU A 667 4.62 -29.43 -27.26
N ALA A 668 5.48 -28.56 -27.79
CA ALA A 668 5.83 -28.54 -29.21
C ALA A 668 6.50 -29.85 -29.66
N ASP A 669 7.42 -30.38 -28.85
CA ASP A 669 8.12 -31.64 -29.14
C ASP A 669 7.17 -32.86 -29.19
N MET A 670 6.08 -32.83 -28.43
CA MET A 670 5.10 -33.92 -28.35
C MET A 670 4.05 -33.81 -29.46
N GLN A 671 4.36 -34.42 -30.61
CA GLN A 671 3.52 -34.35 -31.81
C GLN A 671 2.16 -35.04 -31.67
N HIS A 672 2.03 -36.04 -30.79
CA HIS A 672 0.75 -36.72 -30.52
C HIS A 672 -0.26 -35.81 -29.78
N LEU A 673 0.18 -34.72 -29.16
CA LEU A 673 -0.69 -33.72 -28.56
C LEU A 673 -1.13 -32.73 -29.64
N GLN A 674 -2.44 -32.65 -29.88
CA GLN A 674 -3.02 -31.88 -30.99
C GLN A 674 -3.96 -30.78 -30.51
N TYR A 675 -4.83 -31.09 -29.54
CA TYR A 675 -5.89 -30.18 -29.08
C TYR A 675 -5.80 -29.97 -27.57
N LEU A 676 -5.67 -28.73 -27.13
CA LEU A 676 -5.89 -28.37 -25.73
C LEU A 676 -7.40 -28.39 -25.44
N TYR A 677 -7.79 -29.05 -24.36
CA TYR A 677 -9.18 -29.14 -23.91
C TYR A 677 -9.83 -27.73 -23.77
N PRO A 678 -11.09 -27.55 -24.20
CA PRO A 678 -11.96 -28.57 -24.79
C PRO A 678 -11.70 -28.84 -26.27
N ASP A 679 -11.37 -27.82 -27.06
CA ASP A 679 -11.17 -27.95 -28.52
C ASP A 679 -10.38 -26.75 -29.08
N ILE A 680 -9.15 -26.57 -28.60
CA ILE A 680 -8.25 -25.50 -29.04
C ILE A 680 -7.01 -26.13 -29.66
N SER A 681 -6.68 -25.79 -30.90
CA SER A 681 -5.43 -26.27 -31.53
C SER A 681 -4.20 -25.92 -30.66
N LYS A 682 -3.30 -26.89 -30.47
CA LYS A 682 -2.07 -26.74 -29.67
C LYS A 682 -1.26 -25.50 -30.07
N ASP A 683 -1.07 -25.28 -31.38
CA ASP A 683 -0.28 -24.16 -31.89
C ASP A 683 -0.99 -22.82 -31.69
N THR A 684 -2.34 -22.82 -31.68
CA THR A 684 -3.12 -21.62 -31.34
C THR A 684 -2.94 -21.24 -29.87
N ALA A 685 -2.92 -22.22 -28.97
CA ALA A 685 -2.72 -21.98 -27.54
C ALA A 685 -1.26 -21.63 -27.20
N PHE A 686 -0.30 -22.41 -27.70
CA PHE A 686 1.09 -22.34 -27.25
C PHE A 686 2.07 -21.73 -28.25
N GLY A 687 1.67 -21.49 -29.50
CA GLY A 687 2.55 -20.99 -30.56
C GLY A 687 3.33 -19.73 -30.18
N LYS A 688 2.68 -18.80 -29.48
CA LYS A 688 3.32 -17.56 -28.99
C LYS A 688 4.33 -17.76 -27.86
N TYR A 689 4.36 -18.94 -27.25
CA TYR A 689 5.27 -19.29 -26.16
C TYR A 689 6.43 -20.18 -26.62
N TYR A 690 6.45 -20.61 -27.89
CA TYR A 690 7.55 -21.40 -28.42
C TYR A 690 8.80 -20.55 -28.54
N THR A 691 9.93 -21.13 -28.15
CA THR A 691 11.23 -20.52 -28.37
C THR A 691 11.49 -20.48 -29.88
N PRO A 692 11.60 -19.29 -30.50
CA PRO A 692 11.81 -19.20 -31.94
C PRO A 692 13.12 -19.90 -32.31
N PHE A 693 13.06 -20.77 -33.32
CA PHE A 693 14.23 -21.42 -33.87
C PHE A 693 15.04 -20.37 -34.65
N THR A 694 16.10 -19.83 -34.05
CA THR A 694 17.05 -18.98 -34.78
C THR A 694 17.99 -19.88 -35.58
N ASP A 695 17.80 -19.95 -36.90
CA ASP A 695 18.71 -20.61 -37.85
C ASP A 695 20.16 -20.07 -37.75
N ASN A 696 20.35 -18.87 -37.18
CA ASN A 696 21.64 -18.26 -36.92
C ASN A 696 22.28 -18.73 -35.59
N GLN A 697 22.23 -20.03 -35.27
CA GLN A 697 23.28 -20.57 -34.42
C GLN A 697 24.56 -20.48 -35.22
N THR A 698 25.34 -19.43 -34.96
CA THR A 698 26.70 -19.28 -35.48
C THR A 698 27.37 -20.64 -35.36
N GLN A 699 27.63 -21.28 -36.51
CA GLN A 699 28.62 -22.34 -36.56
C GLN A 699 29.83 -21.73 -35.88
N THR A 700 30.17 -22.24 -34.70
CA THR A 700 31.39 -21.81 -34.04
C THR A 700 32.49 -22.00 -35.07
N SER A 701 33.40 -21.03 -35.22
CA SER A 701 34.50 -21.07 -36.21
C SER A 701 35.36 -22.34 -36.14
N ASN A 702 35.13 -23.18 -35.13
CA ASN A 702 35.84 -24.40 -34.80
C ASN A 702 35.04 -25.68 -35.16
N GLY A 703 33.91 -25.58 -35.88
CA GLY A 703 33.16 -26.73 -36.38
C GLY A 703 32.27 -27.46 -35.36
N TYR A 704 32.10 -26.92 -34.13
CA TYR A 704 31.20 -27.50 -33.14
C TYR A 704 29.75 -27.06 -33.39
N VAL A 705 28.86 -28.06 -33.45
CA VAL A 705 27.40 -27.89 -33.52
C VAL A 705 26.81 -28.05 -32.13
N LYS A 706 25.94 -27.12 -31.71
CA LYS A 706 25.30 -27.18 -30.40
C LYS A 706 24.17 -28.23 -30.41
N PRO A 707 24.13 -29.16 -29.44
CA PRO A 707 23.05 -30.15 -29.38
C PRO A 707 21.71 -29.47 -29.03
N TYR A 708 20.62 -29.99 -29.62
CA TYR A 708 19.24 -29.53 -29.34
C TYR A 708 18.52 -30.57 -28.48
N LEU A 709 17.97 -30.15 -27.34
CA LEU A 709 17.22 -31.03 -26.44
C LEU A 709 15.76 -31.10 -26.85
N VAL A 710 15.22 -32.30 -26.96
CA VAL A 710 13.81 -32.57 -27.27
C VAL A 710 13.17 -33.46 -26.20
N THR A 711 11.89 -33.21 -25.92
CA THR A 711 11.08 -34.07 -25.05
C THR A 711 10.43 -35.17 -25.87
N HIS A 712 10.73 -36.42 -25.52
CA HIS A 712 10.19 -37.58 -26.23
C HIS A 712 9.53 -38.55 -25.24
N VAL A 713 8.28 -38.94 -25.54
CA VAL A 713 7.54 -39.95 -24.78
C VAL A 713 7.75 -41.31 -25.46
N PRO A 714 8.37 -42.30 -24.80
CA PRO A 714 8.60 -43.61 -25.39
C PRO A 714 7.31 -44.27 -25.90
N GLY A 715 7.33 -44.78 -27.13
CA GLY A 715 6.17 -45.41 -27.77
C GLY A 715 5.16 -44.43 -28.40
N TRP A 716 5.39 -43.12 -28.30
CA TRP A 716 4.47 -42.06 -28.77
C TRP A 716 5.15 -41.02 -29.68
N GLY A 717 6.34 -41.34 -30.20
CA GLY A 717 7.03 -40.55 -31.20
C GLY A 717 6.57 -40.90 -32.61
N ALA A 718 6.18 -39.89 -33.39
CA ALA A 718 6.17 -40.04 -34.85
C ALA A 718 7.62 -40.23 -35.31
N LEU A 719 7.90 -41.29 -36.08
CA LEU A 719 9.11 -41.28 -36.90
C LEU A 719 9.01 -40.08 -37.85
N PRO A 720 9.97 -39.14 -37.85
CA PRO A 720 10.11 -38.24 -38.97
C PRO A 720 10.59 -39.10 -40.13
N SER A 721 9.79 -39.18 -41.19
CA SER A 721 10.28 -39.57 -42.51
C SER A 721 11.29 -38.51 -42.99
N ILE A 722 12.53 -38.60 -42.50
CA ILE A 722 13.69 -37.99 -43.13
C ILE A 722 14.53 -39.15 -43.64
N GLY A 723 14.53 -39.31 -44.97
CA GLY A 723 15.39 -40.26 -45.65
C GLY A 723 16.85 -40.03 -45.25
N GLY A 724 17.41 -41.01 -44.55
CA GLY A 724 18.80 -41.02 -44.11
C GLY A 724 19.14 -42.43 -43.70
N GLN A 725 19.65 -43.20 -44.67
CA GLN A 725 20.18 -44.54 -44.45
C GLN A 725 21.21 -44.49 -43.32
N THR A 726 20.97 -45.20 -42.22
CA THR A 726 22.04 -45.56 -41.29
C THR A 726 22.94 -46.58 -41.97
N PRO A 727 24.26 -46.34 -42.14
CA PRO A 727 25.14 -47.33 -42.73
C PRO A 727 25.41 -48.44 -41.69
N SER A 728 24.87 -49.62 -41.98
CA SER A 728 25.27 -50.87 -41.33
C SER A 728 26.69 -51.21 -41.76
N HIS A 729 27.68 -50.97 -40.91
CA HIS A 729 29.01 -51.56 -41.10
C HIS A 729 29.06 -52.95 -40.44
N SER A 730 28.73 -53.95 -41.24
CA SER A 730 29.09 -55.35 -41.02
C SER A 730 30.41 -55.62 -41.73
N SER A 731 31.46 -55.98 -40.99
CA SER A 731 32.62 -56.69 -41.56
C SER A 731 33.43 -57.34 -40.45
N VAL A 732 33.32 -58.66 -40.28
CA VAL A 732 34.45 -59.60 -40.22
C VAL A 732 33.91 -60.99 -40.58
N THR A 733 34.49 -61.59 -41.62
CA THR A 733 34.34 -62.96 -42.09
C THR A 733 35.14 -63.96 -41.24
N GLY A 734 34.59 -65.15 -40.97
CA GLY A 734 35.30 -66.26 -40.33
C GLY A 734 34.52 -67.59 -40.30
N VAL A 735 34.58 -68.30 -41.44
CA VAL A 735 34.52 -69.77 -41.71
C VAL A 735 34.06 -70.77 -40.61
N SER A 736 33.00 -71.53 -40.96
CA SER A 736 32.61 -72.94 -40.69
C SER A 736 33.04 -73.67 -39.39
N ASN A 737 32.11 -74.26 -38.61
CA ASN A 737 31.52 -75.62 -38.78
C ASN A 737 30.71 -76.09 -37.52
N ASN A 738 29.58 -76.77 -37.76
CA ASN A 738 28.83 -77.77 -36.94
C ASN A 738 28.47 -77.57 -35.44
N GLY A 739 27.19 -77.75 -35.10
CA GLY A 739 26.75 -78.30 -33.80
C GLY A 739 25.38 -77.85 -33.27
N GLN A 740 24.46 -78.81 -33.10
CA GLN A 740 23.06 -78.76 -32.64
C GLN A 740 22.71 -78.03 -31.32
N SER A 741 21.43 -77.61 -31.26
CA SER A 741 20.44 -77.68 -30.15
C SER A 741 20.31 -76.54 -29.11
N GLY A 742 19.05 -76.10 -28.91
CA GLY A 742 18.52 -75.55 -27.64
C GLY A 742 18.08 -74.06 -27.66
N PRO A 743 16.86 -73.71 -27.19
CA PRO A 743 16.35 -72.33 -27.19
C PRO A 743 16.67 -71.59 -25.89
N GLY A 744 17.07 -70.32 -25.98
CA GLY A 744 17.20 -69.44 -24.81
C GLY A 744 18.08 -68.23 -25.08
N GLY A 745 17.47 -67.04 -25.09
CA GLY A 745 18.16 -65.76 -25.27
C GLY A 745 17.54 -64.69 -24.39
N SER A 746 17.94 -64.68 -23.12
CA SER A 746 17.61 -63.70 -22.10
C SER A 746 18.25 -62.35 -22.41
N TYR A 747 17.50 -61.26 -22.26
CA TYR A 747 18.06 -59.91 -22.15
C TYR A 747 18.88 -59.79 -20.84
N PRO A 748 20.04 -59.12 -20.84
CA PRO A 748 20.76 -58.88 -19.60
C PRO A 748 20.05 -57.81 -18.76
N ALA A 749 19.88 -58.12 -17.47
CA ALA A 749 19.35 -57.23 -16.44
C ALA A 749 20.32 -56.07 -16.14
N THR A 750 19.77 -54.87 -15.96
CA THR A 750 20.49 -53.70 -15.44
C THR A 750 20.87 -53.96 -13.96
N PRO A 751 22.10 -53.70 -13.50
CA PRO A 751 22.45 -53.94 -12.10
C PRO A 751 21.81 -52.87 -11.20
N GLN A 752 21.03 -53.31 -10.21
CA GLN A 752 20.79 -52.52 -9.01
C GLN A 752 21.97 -52.68 -8.07
N THR A 753 22.74 -51.61 -7.84
CA THR A 753 23.66 -51.52 -6.70
C THR A 753 23.45 -50.19 -5.97
N VAL A 754 22.84 -50.32 -4.80
CA VAL A 754 22.76 -49.34 -3.74
C VAL A 754 24.12 -49.29 -3.05
N PHE A 755 24.74 -48.11 -2.91
CA PHE A 755 25.84 -47.90 -1.95
C PHE A 755 25.58 -46.62 -1.13
N PRO A 756 25.90 -46.64 0.19
CA PRO A 756 25.57 -45.58 1.16
C PRO A 756 26.53 -44.38 1.08
N PRO A 757 26.15 -43.21 1.64
CA PRO A 757 26.98 -42.02 1.59
C PRO A 757 28.06 -42.03 2.68
N HIS A 758 29.33 -41.95 2.27
CA HIS A 758 30.45 -41.57 3.14
C HIS A 758 30.81 -40.09 2.88
N SER A 759 30.86 -39.30 3.94
CA SER A 759 31.32 -37.91 3.96
C SER A 759 32.81 -37.79 3.59
N PRO A 760 33.24 -36.68 2.97
CA PRO A 760 34.62 -36.19 3.06
C PRO A 760 34.72 -34.89 3.90
N PRO A 761 35.92 -34.60 4.44
CA PRO A 761 36.15 -33.60 5.49
C PRO A 761 36.36 -32.17 4.96
N ASP A 762 36.29 -31.20 5.88
CA ASP A 762 36.70 -29.79 5.71
C ASP A 762 38.07 -29.65 4.99
N PRO A 763 38.21 -28.64 4.13
CA PRO A 763 39.16 -27.59 4.50
C PRO A 763 38.69 -26.16 4.18
N SER A 764 39.05 -25.30 5.12
CA SER A 764 39.06 -23.85 5.11
C SER A 764 39.67 -23.18 3.86
N THR A 765 39.17 -21.97 3.59
CA THR A 765 39.77 -20.85 2.82
C THR A 765 39.97 -21.02 1.31
N ARG A 766 39.05 -20.46 0.52
CA ARG A 766 39.39 -19.40 -0.46
C ARG A 766 38.15 -18.77 -1.08
N ASP A 767 38.06 -17.45 -0.93
CA ASP A 767 37.12 -16.55 -1.59
C ASP A 767 37.28 -16.56 -3.12
N THR A 768 36.15 -16.63 -3.84
CA THR A 768 35.98 -15.96 -5.14
C THR A 768 34.52 -15.52 -5.32
N PRO A 769 34.25 -14.25 -5.67
CA PRO A 769 32.90 -13.73 -5.87
C PRO A 769 32.43 -13.93 -7.33
N SER A 770 31.18 -14.37 -7.51
CA SER A 770 30.50 -14.30 -8.80
C SER A 770 29.72 -12.98 -8.92
N VAL A 771 30.06 -12.24 -9.96
CA VAL A 771 29.61 -10.91 -10.31
C VAL A 771 28.31 -10.98 -11.11
N ALA A 772 27.37 -10.11 -10.78
CA ALA A 772 26.27 -9.73 -11.65
C ALA A 772 26.21 -8.20 -11.79
N SER A 773 25.92 -7.78 -13.01
CA SER A 773 25.30 -6.51 -13.43
C SER A 773 26.19 -5.29 -13.75
N SER A 774 26.29 -5.07 -15.07
CA SER A 774 25.93 -3.86 -15.83
C SER A 774 26.67 -2.53 -15.63
N TYR A 775 27.28 -2.13 -16.76
CA TYR A 775 27.81 -0.83 -17.14
C TYR A 775 26.80 0.33 -17.02
N ALA A 776 27.28 1.47 -16.52
CA ALA A 776 26.91 2.82 -16.96
C ALA A 776 28.15 3.74 -16.80
N PRO A 777 28.46 4.65 -17.75
CA PRO A 777 29.75 5.34 -17.78
C PRO A 777 29.77 6.67 -16.99
N GLY A 778 30.82 6.80 -16.19
CA GLY A 778 31.69 7.99 -15.99
C GLY A 778 31.08 9.37 -15.76
N LEU A 779 31.48 10.00 -14.66
CA LEU A 779 32.06 11.36 -14.63
C LEU A 779 32.77 11.63 -13.28
N GLY A 780 34.09 11.83 -13.36
CA GLY A 780 34.87 12.82 -12.60
C GLY A 780 34.99 12.73 -11.07
N GLN A 781 36.10 12.15 -10.60
CA GLN A 781 36.71 12.49 -9.31
C GLN A 781 37.52 13.80 -9.41
N SER A 782 37.39 14.62 -8.37
CA SER A 782 38.47 15.39 -7.73
C SER A 782 38.07 15.48 -6.25
N GLY A 783 38.89 15.24 -5.24
CA GLY A 783 40.35 15.21 -5.14
C GLY A 783 40.73 15.97 -3.87
N VAL A 784 40.72 15.26 -2.73
CA VAL A 784 41.56 15.41 -1.53
C VAL A 784 41.83 16.83 -0.95
N GLY A 785 41.44 17.02 0.32
CA GLY A 785 42.02 18.03 1.22
C GLY A 785 41.78 17.65 2.68
N GLN A 786 42.85 17.31 3.41
CA GLN A 786 42.89 16.94 4.83
C GLN A 786 42.76 18.17 5.76
N PRO A 787 42.54 17.96 7.08
CA PRO A 787 42.05 18.97 8.02
C PRO A 787 43.16 19.82 8.64
N GLY A 788 42.84 21.09 8.92
CA GLY A 788 43.67 22.03 9.68
C GLY A 788 43.04 22.35 11.04
N SER A 789 43.89 22.35 12.05
CA SER A 789 43.73 22.55 13.48
C SER A 789 43.26 23.94 13.93
N ASP A 790 42.63 23.96 15.11
CA ASP A 790 42.68 24.92 16.22
C ASP A 790 42.70 26.43 15.94
N MET A 791 41.73 27.14 16.54
CA MET A 791 41.94 28.44 17.19
C MET A 791 40.72 28.81 18.05
N ASP A 792 40.95 28.90 19.35
CA ASP A 792 40.12 29.61 20.32
C ASP A 792 39.92 31.07 19.88
N TYR A 793 38.68 31.57 19.97
CA TYR A 793 38.42 33.01 20.11
C TYR A 793 37.22 33.24 21.04
N MET A 794 37.51 33.95 22.11
CA MET A 794 36.62 34.47 23.13
C MET A 794 36.55 35.99 22.93
N GLU A 795 35.40 36.52 22.52
CA GLU A 795 35.01 37.94 22.68
C GLU A 795 33.51 38.04 22.37
N MET A 796 32.67 38.24 23.38
CA MET A 796 32.12 39.54 23.79
C MET A 796 31.57 40.38 22.62
N MET A 797 30.23 40.52 22.59
CA MET A 797 29.48 41.77 22.39
C MET A 797 28.12 41.46 21.74
N SER A 798 27.06 41.45 22.53
CA SER A 798 25.70 41.81 22.09
C SER A 798 24.82 42.00 23.32
N ASN A 799 25.11 43.05 24.10
CA ASN A 799 24.11 43.70 24.93
C ASN A 799 23.08 44.34 23.98
N ASN A 800 21.88 43.78 23.94
CA ASN A 800 20.72 44.46 23.40
C ASN A 800 19.62 44.39 24.47
N GLU A 801 19.77 45.24 25.49
CA GLU A 801 18.70 45.59 26.41
C GLU A 801 17.67 46.41 25.64
N LEU A 802 16.60 45.76 25.18
CA LEU A 802 15.33 46.45 24.97
C LEU A 802 14.58 46.42 26.29
N SER A 803 14.45 47.60 26.89
CA SER A 803 13.59 47.88 28.03
C SER A 803 12.12 47.63 27.66
N SER A 804 11.60 46.46 28.05
CA SER A 804 10.16 46.24 28.17
C SER A 804 9.65 47.08 29.33
N ILE A 805 8.84 48.09 29.03
CA ILE A 805 8.07 48.84 30.02
C ILE A 805 7.14 47.82 30.71
N ASP A 806 7.46 47.52 31.97
CA ASP A 806 6.64 46.74 32.87
C ASP A 806 5.34 47.51 33.18
N GLU A 807 4.25 47.20 32.48
CA GLU A 807 2.89 47.57 32.89
C GLU A 807 2.37 46.53 33.91
N ASN A 808 2.96 46.51 35.11
CA ASN A 808 2.39 45.82 36.26
C ASN A 808 1.32 46.72 36.91
N LEU A 809 0.13 46.75 36.32
CA LEU A 809 -1.09 47.15 37.04
C LEU A 809 -1.53 45.98 37.91
N ASN A 810 -0.97 45.91 39.12
CA ASN A 810 -1.40 44.94 40.11
C ASN A 810 -2.81 45.31 40.62
N LEU A 811 -3.83 44.57 40.16
CA LEU A 811 -5.26 44.78 40.45
C LEU A 811 -5.73 44.09 41.74
N ASP A 812 -4.82 43.77 42.67
CA ASP A 812 -5.09 43.12 43.95
C ASP A 812 -6.08 43.89 44.86
N HIS A 813 -6.41 45.14 44.53
CA HIS A 813 -7.37 45.97 45.26
C HIS A 813 -8.85 45.80 44.84
N LEU A 814 -9.17 44.93 43.88
CA LEU A 814 -10.57 44.64 43.51
C LEU A 814 -11.39 44.06 44.68
N ASN A 815 -10.75 43.40 45.66
CA ASN A 815 -11.41 42.87 46.85
C ASN A 815 -11.83 43.93 47.89
N ASN A 816 -11.35 45.18 47.78
CA ASN A 816 -11.64 46.23 48.76
C ASN A 816 -12.85 47.12 48.38
N PHE A 817 -13.41 46.94 47.18
CA PHE A 817 -14.74 47.44 46.87
C PHE A 817 -15.73 46.32 47.10
N GLY A 818 -16.30 46.28 48.31
CA GLY A 818 -17.45 45.45 48.64
C GLY A 818 -18.64 45.84 47.77
N PHE A 819 -18.70 45.31 46.55
CA PHE A 819 -19.93 45.25 45.78
C PHE A 819 -20.71 44.04 46.29
N ASP A 820 -21.57 44.27 47.28
CA ASP A 820 -22.64 43.34 47.67
C ASP A 820 -23.58 43.15 46.47
N PHE A 821 -23.23 42.21 45.60
CA PHE A 821 -24.11 41.72 44.55
C PHE A 821 -25.13 40.75 45.19
N MET A 822 -26.41 41.07 45.04
CA MET A 822 -27.61 40.27 45.39
C MET A 822 -28.28 40.51 46.75
N GLN A 823 -28.79 41.73 46.99
CA GLN A 823 -29.91 41.93 47.92
C GLN A 823 -31.11 42.71 47.38
N TYR A 824 -31.19 42.96 46.07
CA TYR A 824 -32.34 43.60 45.43
C TYR A 824 -32.94 42.70 44.34
N ASN A 825 -33.57 41.58 44.73
CA ASN A 825 -34.58 40.91 43.89
C ASN A 825 -35.45 39.87 44.63
N GLN A 826 -35.74 40.07 45.91
CA GLN A 826 -36.77 39.31 46.63
C GLN A 826 -37.69 40.26 47.41
N SER A 827 -38.53 41.02 46.71
CA SER A 827 -39.70 41.68 47.31
C SER A 827 -40.70 42.11 46.23
N THR A 828 -41.18 41.16 45.41
CA THR A 828 -42.51 41.29 44.77
C THR A 828 -42.93 39.95 44.14
N LYS A 829 -43.71 39.17 44.88
CA LYS A 829 -44.76 38.30 44.35
C LYS A 829 -45.76 37.95 45.46
N LEU A 830 -46.94 38.59 45.38
CA LEU A 830 -48.29 38.12 45.72
C LEU A 830 -48.58 37.92 47.24
N GLN A 831 -49.65 38.39 47.89
CA GLN A 831 -51.06 38.66 47.51
C GLN A 831 -51.61 37.89 46.33
#